data_AF-A0A158PMY7-F1
#
_entry.id   AF-A0A158PMY7-F1
#
_cell.length_a   1.000
_cell.length_b   1.000
_cell.length_c   1.000
_cell.angle_alpha   90.00
_cell.angle_beta   90.00
_cell.angle_gamma   90.00
#
_symmetry.space_group_name_H-M   'P 1'
#
loop_
_entity.id
_entity.type
_entity.pdbx_description
1 polymer ?
#
loop_
_entity_poly.entity_id
_entity_poly.type
_entity_poly.pdbx_seq_one_letter_code
_entity_poly.pdbx_strand_id
1 'polypeptide(L)'
;MLALIVKAYIICSLVISQTADRKEDDENIVETERVPNIPVITDYNRIDCYPEPGASVERCKDRGCEWVESSIVGAPYCFYNRTTGYVMSADQSTLQPAPDSKNPYYANIPVKFETKYYGKTLNVKISVSGRYEPLVSFSKEASSSIDDLVVKRSSNAPYDTFAFTVERTSTQTKIWDTSIGGLLFGDQYIQIATYLPSKNIYGFGDNIHKHIKHNMTRYTTWPMFSRDMAPDSVSELSERNLYGVHPFYMCMEEDGRAHGVFIMNSNAQEVTLGPAPHLIYRTIGGNIDLYFFPGPTPEEVIQQYLAFIGKPFMPAYWAFGFQLSRWGYASFDDMTAAVKRTRDAHIPLDMVVVDIDYMQRYKDFTLGWPQLPHYVDGLHKDGLRLTIIVDPAIQVNYATFERAMNLSARFVEWPEKSYVESSVNDLYPVTNGTLYMLGNVWPDNNTAMPDFMDPSGNTEKWWINEFKLFHEKLPFDNLWIDMNEPSNFDTMPESKSRMKREVDPRYRLKCPDIGEKAKYDNPKYLTWGSYVYGKDNYLFSKTECLCGKVAGGKELLYNTHSLYGLWMAHRSQKVLEQVLNTRGSMICRSTYSSSGRYTGHWLGDNSANWEDLQTSVIGAMEFNWFGMPFVGSDVCGFIGNTTEELCLRWQQMGAFHPFTRNHNIKGAKPQDPAQWPSVAKAARQALLFKYHYLPYLYTLFYRATLHGHTVIRPLFFEFPSDHQTYELSYQFMWGSGMMIIPVVFKGAKSVDAYIPSTATWYSLRDNDYGSLVKGSPNWKTFSAQWDELIPVLARGGVIMPRQAGAEVLRDARKNPFELLIPLGTVYQIGTKGETKPADGELFWDDGNSPLSEDYFYFKMNFSTTDSQATLIITRQHAGKVALPTLDIIDIFGYYYLPDLSTLQVNGKPVTAEGSINATINFLHIQRKGLLDITKEAKYTITWNHKLAIHISLTVTTRMLSKNDSALSLFRYRKEVRYSTIATAITPESIAGRYRYCLLQKPHNATKLLKIFVDEQAFLK
;
A
#
# COMPACT_ATOMS: atom_id res chain seq x y z
N MET A 1 -18.04 -57.75 -7.64
CA MET A 1 -17.38 -56.79 -8.54
C MET A 1 -16.22 -56.05 -7.88
N LEU A 2 -16.38 -55.36 -6.73
CA LEU A 2 -15.28 -54.60 -6.08
C LEU A 2 -13.94 -55.38 -5.96
N ALA A 3 -13.98 -56.66 -5.60
CA ALA A 3 -12.78 -57.50 -5.44
C ALA A 3 -11.94 -57.72 -6.72
N LEU A 4 -12.45 -57.37 -7.91
CA LEU A 4 -11.68 -57.41 -9.18
C LEU A 4 -10.98 -56.08 -9.49
N ILE A 5 -11.51 -54.95 -9.03
CA ILE A 5 -10.94 -53.62 -9.29
C ILE A 5 -9.64 -53.43 -8.48
N VAL A 6 -9.61 -53.90 -7.23
CA VAL A 6 -8.42 -53.83 -6.36
C VAL A 6 -7.23 -54.61 -6.94
N LYS A 7 -7.47 -55.71 -7.67
CA LYS A 7 -6.39 -56.48 -8.32
C LYS A 7 -5.81 -55.83 -9.56
N ALA A 8 -6.54 -54.94 -10.25
CA ALA A 8 -5.99 -54.21 -11.40
C ALA A 8 -5.00 -53.13 -10.96
N TYR A 9 -5.32 -52.37 -9.91
CA TYR A 9 -4.49 -51.24 -9.44
C TYR A 9 -3.10 -51.69 -8.96
N ILE A 10 -3.02 -52.81 -8.25
CA ILE A 10 -1.75 -53.35 -7.70
C ILE A 10 -0.78 -53.79 -8.81
N ILE A 11 -1.27 -54.21 -9.98
CA ILE A 11 -0.43 -54.71 -11.08
C ILE A 11 0.22 -53.55 -11.86
N CYS A 12 -0.46 -52.41 -12.02
CA CYS A 12 0.14 -51.23 -12.65
C CYS A 12 1.26 -50.59 -11.80
N SER A 13 1.21 -50.72 -10.48
CA SER A 13 2.23 -50.16 -9.57
C SER A 13 3.57 -50.92 -9.54
N LEU A 14 3.69 -52.07 -10.22
CA LEU A 14 4.86 -52.95 -10.16
C LEU A 14 5.68 -53.04 -11.46
N VAL A 15 5.30 -52.33 -12.52
CA VAL A 15 5.91 -52.46 -13.86
C VAL A 15 6.80 -51.27 -14.26
N ILE A 16 6.78 -50.15 -13.51
CA ILE A 16 7.61 -48.95 -13.77
C ILE A 16 8.98 -49.03 -13.06
N SER A 17 9.31 -50.15 -12.41
CA SER A 17 10.53 -50.34 -11.63
C SER A 17 11.47 -51.43 -12.17
N GLN A 18 11.54 -51.66 -13.49
CA GLN A 18 12.50 -52.64 -14.05
C GLN A 18 12.84 -52.54 -15.56
N THR A 19 13.22 -51.37 -16.10
CA THR A 19 13.86 -51.27 -17.44
C THR A 19 14.88 -50.12 -17.57
N ALA A 20 16.12 -50.32 -17.10
CA ALA A 20 17.32 -49.61 -17.57
C ALA A 20 18.59 -50.19 -16.91
N ASP A 21 19.09 -51.33 -17.40
CA ASP A 21 20.39 -51.88 -16.96
C ASP A 21 21.16 -52.42 -18.17
N ARG A 22 22.15 -51.65 -18.63
CA ARG A 22 23.24 -52.06 -19.52
C ARG A 22 24.47 -51.21 -19.22
N LYS A 23 25.60 -51.89 -19.08
CA LYS A 23 26.92 -51.36 -18.77
C LYS A 23 27.48 -50.50 -19.89
N GLU A 24 28.38 -49.57 -19.55
CA GLU A 24 29.80 -49.72 -19.92
C GLU A 24 30.72 -48.98 -18.91
N ASP A 25 31.86 -49.64 -18.64
CA ASP A 25 33.14 -49.25 -18.05
C ASP A 25 33.29 -48.53 -16.67
N ASP A 26 34.04 -49.22 -15.79
CA ASP A 26 34.64 -48.72 -14.54
C ASP A 26 36.02 -48.08 -14.82
N GLU A 27 36.26 -46.85 -14.36
CA GLU A 27 37.63 -46.37 -14.04
C GLU A 27 37.68 -45.64 -12.68
N ASN A 28 38.19 -46.35 -11.67
CA ASN A 28 38.87 -45.85 -10.47
C ASN A 28 38.36 -44.54 -9.82
N ILE A 29 37.22 -44.61 -9.12
CA ILE A 29 36.90 -43.60 -8.10
C ILE A 29 37.84 -43.80 -6.90
N VAL A 30 38.78 -42.88 -6.73
CA VAL A 30 39.50 -42.70 -5.46
C VAL A 30 38.52 -42.09 -4.46
N GLU A 31 38.42 -42.66 -3.25
CA GLU A 31 37.69 -42.03 -2.15
C GLU A 31 38.37 -40.72 -1.75
N THR A 32 37.88 -39.59 -2.26
CA THR A 32 38.22 -38.27 -1.79
C THR A 32 37.39 -37.91 -0.55
N GLU A 33 38.03 -37.31 0.43
CA GLU A 33 37.41 -36.97 1.71
C GLU A 33 36.23 -36.01 1.54
N ARG A 34 35.22 -36.13 2.41
CA ARG A 34 34.02 -35.28 2.35
C ARG A 34 34.35 -33.82 2.68
N VAL A 35 34.63 -33.03 1.66
CA VAL A 35 34.64 -31.56 1.76
C VAL A 35 33.25 -31.10 2.23
N PRO A 36 33.16 -30.27 3.30
CA PRO A 36 31.86 -29.79 3.80
C PRO A 36 31.16 -28.91 2.77
N ASN A 37 29.81 -28.88 2.83
CA ASN A 37 28.93 -28.24 1.84
C ASN A 37 29.32 -26.79 1.49
N ILE A 38 30.08 -26.61 0.40
CA ILE A 38 30.22 -25.33 -0.29
C ILE A 38 28.96 -25.14 -1.15
N PRO A 39 28.18 -24.06 -1.00
CA PRO A 39 27.15 -23.73 -1.97
C PRO A 39 27.82 -23.38 -3.30
N VAL A 40 27.71 -24.27 -4.29
CA VAL A 40 28.20 -24.03 -5.65
C VAL A 40 27.64 -22.71 -6.17
N ILE A 41 28.46 -21.90 -6.86
CA ILE A 41 27.94 -20.72 -7.57
C ILE A 41 27.23 -21.22 -8.82
N THR A 42 25.97 -20.85 -8.93
CA THR A 42 25.06 -21.15 -10.03
C THR A 42 24.35 -19.87 -10.42
N ASP A 43 23.74 -19.86 -11.60
CA ASP A 43 22.92 -18.77 -12.14
C ASP A 43 21.84 -18.25 -11.16
N TYR A 44 21.39 -19.08 -10.21
CA TYR A 44 20.36 -18.75 -9.23
C TYR A 44 20.88 -17.98 -8.00
N ASN A 45 22.18 -18.03 -7.68
CA ASN A 45 22.78 -17.52 -6.44
C ASN A 45 24.11 -16.74 -6.66
N ARG A 46 24.22 -16.03 -7.79
CA ARG A 46 25.37 -15.16 -8.10
C ARG A 46 25.24 -13.82 -7.37
N ILE A 47 26.36 -13.24 -6.93
CA ILE A 47 26.42 -11.87 -6.40
C ILE A 47 27.16 -11.00 -7.42
N ASP A 48 26.50 -9.96 -7.91
CA ASP A 48 26.98 -9.13 -9.02
C ASP A 48 28.26 -8.34 -8.67
N CYS A 49 29.31 -8.51 -9.48
CA CYS A 49 30.57 -7.78 -9.38
C CYS A 49 30.69 -6.63 -10.39
N TYR A 50 29.73 -6.49 -11.31
CA TYR A 50 29.60 -5.37 -12.25
C TYR A 50 28.16 -4.82 -12.30
N PRO A 51 27.60 -4.32 -11.18
CA PRO A 51 26.24 -3.79 -11.09
C PRO A 51 26.04 -2.39 -11.70
N GLU A 52 27.04 -1.82 -12.38
CA GLU A 52 26.83 -0.68 -13.29
C GLU A 52 26.72 -1.13 -14.76
N PRO A 53 26.07 -0.38 -15.66
CA PRO A 53 25.97 -0.77 -17.07
C PRO A 53 27.33 -0.93 -17.77
N GLY A 54 27.46 -1.97 -18.61
CA GLY A 54 28.61 -2.17 -19.49
C GLY A 54 29.68 -3.14 -18.97
N ALA A 55 29.25 -4.22 -18.30
CA ALA A 55 30.11 -5.36 -17.97
C ALA A 55 30.70 -6.02 -19.23
N SER A 56 31.94 -6.52 -19.14
CA SER A 56 32.56 -7.35 -20.18
C SER A 56 33.50 -8.39 -19.56
N VAL A 57 33.93 -9.38 -20.35
CA VAL A 57 34.83 -10.46 -19.91
C VAL A 57 36.14 -9.90 -19.34
N GLU A 58 36.69 -8.87 -19.99
CA GLU A 58 37.94 -8.20 -19.63
C GLU A 58 37.75 -7.44 -18.32
N ARG A 59 36.75 -6.54 -18.29
CA ARG A 59 36.41 -5.70 -17.13
C ARG A 59 36.09 -6.51 -15.89
N CYS A 60 35.52 -7.71 -16.06
CA CYS A 60 35.24 -8.62 -14.96
C CYS A 60 36.52 -9.24 -14.39
N LYS A 61 37.42 -9.70 -15.27
CA LYS A 61 38.72 -10.26 -14.89
C LYS A 61 39.63 -9.22 -14.24
N ASP A 62 39.57 -7.96 -14.70
CA ASP A 62 40.28 -6.83 -14.09
C ASP A 62 39.86 -6.59 -12.62
N ARG A 63 38.59 -6.87 -12.27
CA ARG A 63 38.10 -6.85 -10.87
C ARG A 63 38.52 -8.08 -10.05
N GLY A 64 39.04 -9.12 -10.70
CA GLY A 64 39.32 -10.42 -10.08
C GLY A 64 38.08 -11.30 -9.93
N CYS A 65 37.03 -11.03 -10.72
CA CYS A 65 35.74 -11.69 -10.66
C CYS A 65 35.55 -12.72 -11.78
N GLU A 66 34.56 -13.60 -11.63
CA GLU A 66 34.27 -14.69 -12.55
C GLU A 66 33.26 -14.23 -13.61
N TRP A 67 33.52 -14.60 -14.88
CA TRP A 67 32.59 -14.38 -15.99
C TRP A 67 32.02 -15.70 -16.50
N VAL A 68 30.71 -15.87 -16.42
CA VAL A 68 29.94 -16.93 -17.08
C VAL A 68 28.64 -16.31 -17.56
N GLU A 69 28.19 -16.60 -18.77
CA GLU A 69 26.89 -16.10 -19.26
C GLU A 69 25.72 -16.80 -18.52
N SER A 70 24.49 -16.33 -18.71
CA SER A 70 23.29 -16.92 -18.09
C SER A 70 22.06 -16.74 -18.98
N SER A 71 21.13 -17.70 -18.90
CA SER A 71 19.79 -17.57 -19.50
C SER A 71 18.74 -17.01 -18.54
N ILE A 72 19.08 -16.82 -17.26
CA ILE A 72 18.18 -16.21 -16.27
C ILE A 72 18.16 -14.70 -16.48
N VAL A 73 16.97 -14.13 -16.64
CA VAL A 73 16.78 -12.70 -16.90
C VAL A 73 17.38 -11.86 -15.76
N GLY A 74 18.29 -10.94 -16.12
CA GLY A 74 19.00 -10.06 -15.19
C GLY A 74 20.13 -10.71 -14.39
N ALA A 75 20.39 -12.02 -14.54
CA ALA A 75 21.44 -12.69 -13.78
C ALA A 75 22.83 -12.13 -14.15
N PRO A 76 23.67 -11.79 -13.16
CA PRO A 76 24.92 -11.09 -13.44
C PRO A 76 25.91 -12.04 -14.12
N TYR A 77 26.38 -11.65 -15.30
CA TYR A 77 27.39 -12.41 -16.03
C TYR A 77 28.77 -12.30 -15.37
N CYS A 78 29.05 -11.16 -14.72
CA CYS A 78 30.22 -10.95 -13.88
C CYS A 78 29.85 -11.05 -12.39
N PHE A 79 30.44 -11.99 -11.65
CA PHE A 79 30.08 -12.22 -10.26
C PHE A 79 31.28 -12.46 -9.34
N TYR A 80 31.10 -12.18 -8.05
CA TYR A 80 32.11 -12.40 -7.03
C TYR A 80 32.33 -13.90 -6.78
N ASN A 81 33.59 -14.27 -6.62
CA ASN A 81 34.02 -15.56 -6.09
C ASN A 81 33.66 -15.71 -4.59
N ARG A 82 33.74 -16.93 -4.05
CA ARG A 82 33.44 -17.21 -2.63
C ARG A 82 34.51 -16.72 -1.63
N THR A 83 35.70 -16.27 -2.08
CA THR A 83 36.71 -15.62 -1.22
C THR A 83 36.40 -14.15 -0.92
N THR A 84 35.47 -13.53 -1.67
CA THR A 84 35.05 -12.15 -1.43
C THR A 84 34.21 -12.05 -0.14
N GLY A 85 34.81 -11.44 0.89
CA GLY A 85 34.20 -11.28 2.20
C GLY A 85 35.15 -10.73 3.26
N TYR A 86 34.87 -11.08 4.52
CA TYR A 86 35.65 -10.72 5.71
C TYR A 86 36.01 -11.98 6.50
N VAL A 87 36.96 -11.91 7.42
CA VAL A 87 37.27 -12.93 8.43
C VAL A 87 37.08 -12.36 9.83
N MET A 88 36.69 -13.19 10.80
CA MET A 88 36.51 -12.76 12.19
C MET A 88 37.86 -12.66 12.93
N SER A 89 38.05 -11.60 13.71
CA SER A 89 39.21 -11.42 14.60
C SER A 89 39.26 -12.47 15.71
N ALA A 90 40.45 -12.71 16.25
CA ALA A 90 40.64 -13.58 17.41
C ALA A 90 39.87 -13.12 18.68
N ASP A 91 39.58 -11.82 18.80
CA ASP A 91 38.73 -11.26 19.87
C ASP A 91 37.20 -11.37 19.61
N GLN A 92 36.80 -11.93 18.46
CA GLN A 92 35.41 -12.11 18.04
C GLN A 92 34.54 -10.84 18.00
N SER A 93 35.15 -9.66 17.93
CA SER A 93 34.46 -8.35 17.90
C SER A 93 34.52 -7.64 16.55
N THR A 94 35.55 -7.95 15.74
CA THR A 94 35.94 -7.16 14.57
C THR A 94 36.10 -8.06 13.35
N LEU A 95 35.46 -7.69 12.25
CA LEU A 95 35.64 -8.29 10.94
C LEU A 95 36.80 -7.58 10.24
N GLN A 96 37.81 -8.35 9.85
CA GLN A 96 38.91 -7.89 8.99
C GLN A 96 38.63 -8.29 7.54
N PRO A 97 39.00 -7.51 6.51
CA PRO A 97 38.86 -7.94 5.12
C PRO A 97 39.59 -9.28 4.89
N ALA A 98 38.96 -10.23 4.20
CA ALA A 98 39.64 -11.49 3.88
C ALA A 98 40.80 -11.25 2.89
N PRO A 99 41.89 -12.04 2.89
CA PRO A 99 43.12 -11.72 2.15
C PRO A 99 42.93 -11.44 0.65
N ASP A 100 42.05 -12.20 -0.01
CA ASP A 100 41.74 -12.06 -1.44
C ASP A 100 40.51 -11.17 -1.73
N SER A 101 39.92 -10.53 -0.71
CA SER A 101 38.65 -9.80 -0.79
C SER A 101 38.79 -8.43 -1.47
N LYS A 102 38.51 -8.40 -2.77
CA LYS A 102 38.57 -7.19 -3.60
C LYS A 102 37.21 -6.49 -3.67
N ASN A 103 37.16 -5.24 -3.20
CA ASN A 103 36.09 -4.29 -3.51
C ASN A 103 36.56 -3.44 -4.72
N PRO A 104 35.85 -3.47 -5.86
CA PRO A 104 36.33 -2.82 -7.09
C PRO A 104 36.21 -1.29 -7.10
N TYR A 105 35.52 -0.70 -6.13
CA TYR A 105 35.28 0.75 -6.08
C TYR A 105 36.14 1.44 -5.01
N TYR A 106 36.14 0.93 -3.78
CA TYR A 106 36.81 1.54 -2.62
C TYR A 106 37.51 0.46 -1.79
N ALA A 107 38.62 0.78 -1.11
CA ALA A 107 39.28 -0.20 -0.24
C ALA A 107 38.33 -0.69 0.86
N ASN A 108 38.36 -2.01 1.14
CA ASN A 108 37.64 -2.61 2.27
C ASN A 108 38.25 -2.15 3.60
N ILE A 109 37.39 -1.88 4.60
CA ILE A 109 37.74 -1.27 5.89
C ILE A 109 37.34 -2.25 7.02
N PRO A 110 38.16 -2.45 8.07
CA PRO A 110 37.75 -3.26 9.22
C PRO A 110 36.51 -2.71 9.92
N VAL A 111 35.55 -3.57 10.25
CA VAL A 111 34.23 -3.22 10.82
C VAL A 111 33.94 -4.02 12.09
N LYS A 112 33.11 -3.49 12.99
CA LYS A 112 32.61 -4.24 14.16
C LYS A 112 31.35 -5.01 13.82
N PHE A 113 31.13 -6.15 14.48
CA PHE A 113 29.88 -6.91 14.42
C PHE A 113 29.19 -6.91 15.79
N GLU A 114 28.05 -6.23 15.90
CA GLU A 114 27.26 -6.10 17.14
C GLU A 114 25.85 -6.69 16.98
N THR A 115 25.30 -7.21 18.08
CA THR A 115 23.90 -7.69 18.16
C THR A 115 23.22 -7.14 19.41
N LYS A 116 21.98 -6.67 19.29
CA LYS A 116 21.19 -6.04 20.37
C LYS A 116 19.72 -6.48 20.27
N TYR A 117 18.96 -6.35 21.35
CA TYR A 117 17.52 -6.66 21.39
C TYR A 117 16.71 -5.49 21.96
N TYR A 118 15.58 -5.19 21.33
CA TYR A 118 14.64 -4.14 21.71
C TYR A 118 13.26 -4.79 21.96
N GLY A 119 13.14 -5.45 23.11
CA GLY A 119 12.09 -6.46 23.30
C GLY A 119 12.39 -7.69 22.43
N LYS A 120 11.44 -8.11 21.60
CA LYS A 120 11.61 -9.22 20.63
C LYS A 120 12.27 -8.79 19.31
N THR A 121 12.37 -7.49 19.03
CA THR A 121 13.06 -6.97 17.85
C THR A 121 14.56 -7.19 18.00
N LEU A 122 15.12 -8.04 17.15
CA LEU A 122 16.55 -8.30 17.08
C LEU A 122 17.21 -7.24 16.19
N ASN A 123 18.36 -6.74 16.61
CA ASN A 123 19.20 -5.82 15.85
C ASN A 123 20.57 -6.44 15.57
N VAL A 124 21.04 -6.35 14.32
CA VAL A 124 22.38 -6.75 13.89
C VAL A 124 23.04 -5.57 13.19
N LYS A 125 24.19 -5.12 13.69
CA LYS A 125 24.90 -3.94 13.17
C LYS A 125 26.32 -4.29 12.74
N ILE A 126 26.67 -3.90 11.52
CA ILE A 126 28.03 -3.96 10.97
C ILE A 126 28.48 -2.54 10.67
N SER A 127 29.46 -2.02 11.41
CA SER A 127 29.73 -0.58 11.46
C SER A 127 31.20 -0.21 11.67
N VAL A 128 31.52 1.04 11.30
CA VAL A 128 32.71 1.76 11.77
C VAL A 128 32.27 2.94 12.64
N SER A 129 32.92 3.11 13.80
CA SER A 129 32.63 4.21 14.72
C SER A 129 32.89 5.57 14.07
N GLY A 130 31.98 6.52 14.27
CA GLY A 130 32.09 7.88 13.72
C GLY A 130 31.69 8.04 12.25
N ARG A 131 31.19 6.98 11.58
CA ARG A 131 30.45 7.13 10.32
C ARG A 131 29.05 7.68 10.56
N TYR A 132 28.45 8.21 9.50
CA TYR A 132 27.09 8.75 9.51
C TYR A 132 26.06 7.70 9.94
N GLU A 133 25.06 8.16 10.69
CA GLU A 133 23.88 7.43 11.15
C GLU A 133 22.66 8.30 10.84
N PRO A 134 21.55 7.77 10.27
CA PRO A 134 20.39 8.57 9.88
C PRO A 134 19.90 9.53 10.97
N LEU A 135 19.74 10.82 10.62
CA LEU A 135 19.22 11.87 11.51
C LEU A 135 17.70 11.71 11.74
N VAL A 136 17.28 10.61 12.36
CA VAL A 136 15.87 10.27 12.63
C VAL A 136 15.72 9.73 14.05
N SER A 137 14.81 10.34 14.82
CA SER A 137 14.50 9.91 16.19
C SER A 137 13.37 8.87 16.19
N PHE A 138 13.73 7.60 16.02
CA PHE A 138 12.81 6.46 16.16
C PHE A 138 12.39 6.25 17.62
N SER A 139 11.14 5.85 17.85
CA SER A 139 10.60 5.60 19.20
C SER A 139 11.28 4.43 19.90
N LYS A 140 11.69 3.40 19.14
CA LYS A 140 12.34 2.17 19.63
C LYS A 140 11.59 1.51 20.80
N GLU A 141 10.26 1.51 20.76
CA GLU A 141 9.44 0.82 21.76
C GLU A 141 9.80 -0.67 21.80
N ALA A 142 9.88 -1.25 23.00
CA ALA A 142 10.25 -2.65 23.18
C ALA A 142 9.16 -3.56 22.60
N SER A 143 9.49 -4.35 21.59
CA SER A 143 8.50 -5.10 20.82
C SER A 143 8.08 -6.40 21.52
N SER A 144 6.85 -6.84 21.29
CA SER A 144 6.29 -8.08 21.83
C SER A 144 5.86 -9.04 20.72
N SER A 145 6.20 -10.32 20.88
CA SER A 145 5.91 -11.44 19.99
C SER A 145 5.98 -12.74 20.79
N ILE A 146 5.31 -13.80 20.33
CA ILE A 146 5.44 -15.16 20.87
C ILE A 146 6.58 -15.97 20.24
N ASP A 147 7.19 -15.48 19.16
CA ASP A 147 8.36 -16.07 18.52
C ASP A 147 9.65 -15.30 18.92
N ASP A 148 10.79 -15.99 18.85
CA ASP A 148 12.12 -15.46 19.18
C ASP A 148 13.09 -15.66 18.02
N LEU A 149 13.95 -14.66 17.76
CA LEU A 149 15.02 -14.73 16.77
C LEU A 149 16.38 -14.84 17.44
N VAL A 150 17.26 -15.69 16.91
CA VAL A 150 18.64 -15.86 17.39
C VAL A 150 19.65 -15.67 16.26
N VAL A 151 20.75 -14.99 16.57
CA VAL A 151 21.90 -14.86 15.65
C VAL A 151 22.89 -15.98 15.89
N LYS A 152 23.28 -16.70 14.83
CA LYS A 152 24.39 -17.67 14.86
C LYS A 152 25.49 -17.19 13.91
N ARG A 153 26.75 -17.31 14.32
CA ARG A 153 27.94 -16.95 13.52
C ARG A 153 28.55 -18.21 12.90
N SER A 154 29.11 -18.10 11.70
CA SER A 154 29.74 -19.21 10.96
C SER A 154 30.90 -18.73 10.08
N SER A 155 31.66 -19.67 9.53
CA SER A 155 32.59 -19.42 8.41
C SER A 155 32.21 -20.29 7.21
N ASN A 156 32.45 -19.77 6.00
CA ASN A 156 32.20 -20.48 4.75
C ASN A 156 33.46 -21.27 4.35
N ALA A 157 33.54 -22.53 4.78
CA ALA A 157 34.60 -23.44 4.32
C ALA A 157 34.58 -23.60 2.78
N PRO A 158 35.74 -23.80 2.11
CA PRO A 158 37.11 -23.80 2.63
C PRO A 158 37.77 -22.39 2.69
N TYR A 159 37.01 -21.33 2.45
CA TYR A 159 37.54 -19.96 2.31
C TYR A 159 37.57 -19.17 3.63
N ASP A 160 36.99 -19.74 4.69
CA ASP A 160 36.82 -19.18 6.03
C ASP A 160 36.22 -17.75 6.10
N THR A 161 35.52 -17.32 5.05
CA THR A 161 34.82 -16.03 5.03
C THR A 161 33.67 -16.05 6.04
N PHE A 162 33.59 -15.01 6.86
CA PHE A 162 32.58 -14.82 7.90
C PHE A 162 31.17 -14.78 7.31
N ALA A 163 30.26 -15.49 7.96
CA ALA A 163 28.83 -15.41 7.74
C ALA A 163 28.07 -15.40 9.07
N PHE A 164 26.79 -15.04 9.01
CA PHE A 164 25.85 -15.26 10.10
C PHE A 164 24.48 -15.65 9.56
N THR A 165 23.71 -16.32 10.42
CA THR A 165 22.28 -16.55 10.21
C THR A 165 21.47 -15.83 11.27
N VAL A 166 20.25 -15.45 10.92
CA VAL A 166 19.18 -15.13 11.85
C VAL A 166 18.14 -16.24 11.72
N GLU A 167 17.86 -16.92 12.82
CA GLU A 167 17.01 -18.11 12.86
C GLU A 167 15.82 -17.93 13.80
N ARG A 168 14.63 -18.33 13.35
CA ARG A 168 13.41 -18.41 14.18
C ARG A 168 13.55 -19.59 15.14
N THR A 169 13.54 -19.33 16.43
CA THR A 169 13.85 -20.31 17.49
C THR A 169 12.83 -21.46 17.54
N SER A 170 11.56 -21.19 17.21
CA SER A 170 10.46 -22.16 17.28
C SER A 170 10.44 -23.18 16.12
N THR A 171 10.92 -22.80 14.94
CA THR A 171 10.89 -23.64 13.72
C THR A 171 12.27 -24.01 13.20
N GLN A 172 13.33 -23.33 13.66
CA GLN A 172 14.68 -23.34 13.09
C GLN A 172 14.76 -22.77 11.66
N THR A 173 13.74 -22.03 11.20
CA THR A 173 13.76 -21.32 9.90
C THR A 173 14.87 -20.28 9.89
N LYS A 174 15.81 -20.39 8.94
CA LYS A 174 16.78 -19.34 8.62
C LYS A 174 16.08 -18.21 7.86
N ILE A 175 15.74 -17.13 8.55
CA ILE A 175 15.09 -15.96 7.94
C ILE A 175 16.10 -15.03 7.23
N TRP A 176 17.36 -15.14 7.62
CA TRP A 176 18.51 -14.45 7.01
C TRP A 176 19.71 -15.41 7.10
N ASP A 177 20.48 -15.57 6.03
CA ASP A 177 21.67 -16.42 5.97
C ASP A 177 22.68 -15.85 4.98
N THR A 178 23.77 -15.26 5.49
CA THR A 178 24.79 -14.60 4.69
C THR A 178 25.88 -15.54 4.16
N SER A 179 25.69 -16.87 4.23
CA SER A 179 26.63 -17.86 3.64
C SER A 179 26.70 -17.81 2.10
N ILE A 180 25.82 -17.04 1.45
CA ILE A 180 25.97 -16.64 0.05
C ILE A 180 27.26 -15.81 -0.18
N GLY A 181 27.79 -15.13 0.84
CA GLY A 181 29.04 -14.37 0.81
C GLY A 181 28.87 -12.91 0.35
N GLY A 182 29.95 -12.32 -0.18
CA GLY A 182 29.89 -11.00 -0.83
C GLY A 182 29.71 -9.79 0.11
N LEU A 183 30.08 -9.92 1.40
CA LEU A 183 30.15 -8.78 2.32
C LEU A 183 31.31 -7.85 1.91
N LEU A 184 31.01 -6.60 1.53
CA LEU A 184 31.99 -5.56 1.21
C LEU A 184 31.68 -4.29 2.00
N PHE A 185 32.72 -3.54 2.39
CA PHE A 185 32.56 -2.33 3.20
C PHE A 185 33.72 -1.34 2.93
N GLY A 186 33.51 -0.44 1.96
CA GLY A 186 34.38 0.71 1.69
C GLY A 186 33.66 2.03 1.96
N ASP A 187 34.38 3.16 1.87
CA ASP A 187 33.85 4.48 2.30
C ASP A 187 32.53 4.86 1.62
N GLN A 188 32.40 4.59 0.31
CA GLN A 188 31.19 4.87 -0.48
C GLN A 188 30.74 3.67 -1.33
N TYR A 189 31.02 2.44 -0.87
CA TYR A 189 30.41 1.22 -1.41
C TYR A 189 30.37 0.14 -0.33
N ILE A 190 29.17 -0.15 0.15
CA ILE A 190 28.88 -1.14 1.18
C ILE A 190 27.86 -2.13 0.61
N GLN A 191 28.09 -3.42 0.82
CA GLN A 191 27.29 -4.52 0.26
C GLN A 191 27.15 -5.65 1.27
N ILE A 192 25.96 -6.23 1.38
CA ILE A 192 25.69 -7.47 2.11
C ILE A 192 24.64 -8.29 1.35
N ALA A 193 24.82 -9.60 1.29
CA ALA A 193 23.88 -10.52 0.65
C ALA A 193 23.40 -11.61 1.61
N THR A 194 22.22 -12.17 1.34
CA THR A 194 21.58 -13.20 2.15
C THR A 194 20.73 -14.12 1.29
N TYR A 195 20.63 -15.40 1.66
CA TYR A 195 19.48 -16.22 1.27
C TYR A 195 18.23 -15.81 2.06
N LEU A 196 17.05 -16.15 1.54
CA LEU A 196 15.75 -15.90 2.17
C LEU A 196 14.96 -17.22 2.31
N PRO A 197 14.02 -17.36 3.27
CA PRO A 197 13.33 -18.63 3.52
C PRO A 197 12.20 -18.94 2.53
N SER A 198 11.73 -17.95 1.75
CA SER A 198 10.66 -18.12 0.76
C SER A 198 10.81 -17.11 -0.38
N LYS A 199 9.95 -17.23 -1.39
CA LYS A 199 9.79 -16.25 -2.49
C LYS A 199 8.68 -15.22 -2.25
N ASN A 200 8.11 -15.18 -1.05
CA ASN A 200 6.94 -14.36 -0.74
C ASN A 200 7.38 -13.06 -0.05
N ILE A 201 8.04 -12.18 -0.82
CA ILE A 201 8.62 -10.91 -0.37
C ILE A 201 7.72 -9.75 -0.80
N TYR A 202 7.50 -8.80 0.11
CA TYR A 202 6.61 -7.64 -0.03
C TYR A 202 7.33 -6.37 0.48
N GLY A 203 7.16 -5.23 -0.19
CA GLY A 203 7.78 -3.96 0.22
C GLY A 203 9.10 -3.62 -0.50
N PHE A 204 9.95 -2.85 0.17
CA PHE A 204 10.78 -1.79 -0.42
C PHE A 204 9.96 -0.71 -1.13
N GLY A 205 10.51 0.50 -1.21
CA GLY A 205 9.87 1.65 -1.86
C GLY A 205 10.72 2.91 -1.73
N ASP A 206 10.37 3.99 -2.41
CA ASP A 206 9.19 4.18 -3.25
C ASP A 206 9.48 3.84 -4.72
N ASN A 207 8.68 2.93 -5.30
CA ASN A 207 8.87 2.32 -6.62
C ASN A 207 7.49 1.91 -7.19
N ILE A 208 7.35 1.75 -8.51
CA ILE A 208 6.14 1.12 -9.08
C ILE A 208 6.28 -0.40 -9.16
N HIS A 209 5.55 -1.09 -8.29
CA HIS A 209 5.35 -2.53 -8.36
C HIS A 209 4.03 -2.85 -9.10
N LYS A 210 4.09 -3.78 -10.07
CA LYS A 210 2.89 -4.28 -10.79
C LYS A 210 2.20 -5.46 -10.11
N HIS A 211 2.86 -6.06 -9.13
CA HIS A 211 2.33 -7.11 -8.28
C HIS A 211 2.77 -6.85 -6.84
N ILE A 212 1.90 -7.12 -5.87
CA ILE A 212 2.17 -6.88 -4.45
C ILE A 212 3.32 -7.77 -3.91
N LYS A 213 3.51 -8.94 -4.53
CA LYS A 213 4.59 -9.90 -4.26
C LYS A 213 5.70 -9.76 -5.31
N HIS A 214 6.95 -9.74 -4.86
CA HIS A 214 8.12 -9.63 -5.73
C HIS A 214 8.36 -10.85 -6.64
N ASN A 215 8.71 -10.60 -7.90
CA ASN A 215 8.98 -11.66 -8.88
C ASN A 215 10.41 -12.22 -8.77
N MET A 216 10.61 -13.19 -7.88
CA MET A 216 11.88 -13.89 -7.68
C MET A 216 12.09 -15.10 -8.63
N THR A 217 11.68 -14.97 -9.91
CA THR A 217 12.08 -15.88 -11.01
C THR A 217 13.24 -15.33 -11.84
N ARG A 218 13.48 -14.02 -11.73
CA ARG A 218 14.53 -13.24 -12.39
C ARG A 218 15.39 -12.54 -11.33
N TYR A 219 16.43 -11.83 -11.76
CA TYR A 219 17.02 -10.76 -10.97
C TYR A 219 16.34 -9.43 -11.33
N THR A 220 16.15 -8.59 -10.32
CA THR A 220 15.56 -7.25 -10.42
C THR A 220 16.16 -6.38 -9.31
N THR A 221 16.49 -5.12 -9.60
CA THR A 221 17.08 -4.19 -8.64
C THR A 221 16.13 -3.02 -8.36
N TRP A 222 15.81 -2.83 -7.09
CA TRP A 222 14.96 -1.75 -6.58
C TRP A 222 15.83 -0.67 -5.91
N PRO A 223 16.13 0.44 -6.61
CA PRO A 223 16.82 1.57 -6.03
C PRO A 223 15.90 2.42 -5.17
N MET A 224 16.49 3.03 -4.14
CA MET A 224 15.83 3.87 -3.14
C MET A 224 16.70 5.11 -2.88
N PHE A 225 16.26 6.23 -3.42
CA PHE A 225 16.78 7.58 -3.21
C PHE A 225 15.66 8.54 -3.63
N SER A 226 15.30 9.55 -2.83
CA SER A 226 14.14 10.38 -3.17
C SER A 226 14.36 11.12 -4.49
N ARG A 227 13.37 11.14 -5.38
CA ARG A 227 13.50 11.74 -6.71
C ARG A 227 12.18 12.20 -7.29
N ASP A 228 12.17 13.46 -7.75
CA ASP A 228 11.11 14.00 -8.59
C ASP A 228 11.09 13.25 -9.94
N MET A 229 10.10 12.37 -10.08
CA MET A 229 9.87 11.57 -11.27
C MET A 229 8.42 11.12 -11.31
N ALA A 230 7.74 11.27 -12.45
CA ALA A 230 6.41 10.69 -12.65
C ALA A 230 6.48 9.15 -12.62
N PRO A 231 5.50 8.45 -12.00
CA PRO A 231 5.53 7.00 -11.88
C PRO A 231 5.37 6.34 -13.25
N ASP A 232 6.08 5.25 -13.50
CA ASP A 232 6.00 4.50 -14.76
C ASP A 232 5.29 3.17 -14.56
N SER A 233 3.97 3.24 -14.57
CA SER A 233 3.08 2.08 -14.54
C SER A 233 2.90 1.43 -15.91
N VAL A 234 3.39 2.03 -17.01
CA VAL A 234 3.21 1.46 -18.35
C VAL A 234 4.25 0.37 -18.63
N SER A 235 5.52 0.61 -18.31
CA SER A 235 6.62 -0.34 -18.51
C SER A 235 6.38 -1.68 -17.81
N GLU A 236 6.75 -2.81 -18.42
CA GLU A 236 6.55 -4.16 -17.83
C GLU A 236 7.25 -4.31 -16.46
N LEU A 237 8.43 -3.69 -16.35
CA LEU A 237 9.18 -3.52 -15.11
C LEU A 237 9.69 -2.08 -15.05
N SER A 238 9.60 -1.45 -13.88
CA SER A 238 10.05 -0.08 -13.64
C SER A 238 10.99 -0.02 -12.43
N GLU A 239 12.28 -0.20 -12.67
CA GLU A 239 13.34 -0.14 -11.63
C GLU A 239 13.69 1.31 -11.24
N ARG A 240 12.69 2.20 -11.21
CA ARG A 240 12.84 3.64 -10.91
C ARG A 240 12.55 3.91 -9.44
N ASN A 241 13.44 4.66 -8.80
CA ASN A 241 13.20 5.29 -7.51
C ASN A 241 12.30 6.52 -7.67
N LEU A 242 11.33 6.65 -6.77
CA LEU A 242 10.36 7.75 -6.75
C LEU A 242 10.59 8.64 -5.52
N TYR A 243 9.52 9.15 -4.92
CA TYR A 243 9.57 10.26 -3.96
C TYR A 243 10.06 9.82 -2.57
N GLY A 244 9.66 8.61 -2.16
CA GLY A 244 9.98 8.03 -0.86
C GLY A 244 11.18 7.07 -0.82
N VAL A 245 11.65 6.80 0.39
CA VAL A 245 12.73 5.84 0.70
C VAL A 245 12.31 5.03 1.93
N HIS A 246 11.84 3.81 1.69
CA HIS A 246 11.30 2.86 2.66
C HIS A 246 12.07 1.53 2.60
N PRO A 247 13.28 1.45 3.19
CA PRO A 247 14.12 0.25 3.18
C PRO A 247 13.63 -0.81 4.19
N PHE A 248 12.35 -1.16 4.09
CA PHE A 248 11.68 -2.21 4.87
C PHE A 248 11.01 -3.21 3.92
N TYR A 249 11.17 -4.49 4.20
CA TYR A 249 10.39 -5.55 3.57
C TYR A 249 9.80 -6.50 4.60
N MET A 250 8.75 -7.21 4.19
CA MET A 250 8.14 -8.32 4.91
C MET A 250 8.21 -9.60 4.07
N CYS A 251 8.36 -10.74 4.73
CA CYS A 251 8.38 -12.05 4.12
C CYS A 251 7.34 -12.97 4.78
N MET A 252 6.57 -13.68 3.96
CA MET A 252 5.73 -14.81 4.40
C MET A 252 6.49 -16.12 4.22
N GLU A 253 6.82 -16.78 5.32
CA GLU A 253 7.44 -18.11 5.35
C GLU A 253 6.47 -19.19 4.82
N GLU A 254 7.04 -20.32 4.38
CA GLU A 254 6.29 -21.42 3.74
C GLU A 254 5.31 -22.16 4.68
N ASP A 255 5.32 -21.83 5.98
CA ASP A 255 4.39 -22.33 7.01
C ASP A 255 3.29 -21.34 7.40
N GLY A 256 3.22 -20.18 6.73
CA GLY A 256 2.28 -19.10 7.02
C GLY A 256 2.72 -18.12 8.11
N ARG A 257 3.94 -18.26 8.67
CA ARG A 257 4.52 -17.23 9.55
C ARG A 257 5.04 -16.04 8.74
N ALA A 258 5.22 -14.91 9.41
CA ALA A 258 5.84 -13.71 8.87
C ALA A 258 7.08 -13.27 9.65
N HIS A 259 7.99 -12.59 8.97
CA HIS A 259 8.98 -11.69 9.59
C HIS A 259 9.14 -10.44 8.73
N GLY A 260 9.65 -9.36 9.33
CA GLY A 260 10.02 -8.14 8.63
C GLY A 260 11.46 -7.74 8.93
N VAL A 261 12.09 -7.03 7.99
CA VAL A 261 13.44 -6.47 8.18
C VAL A 261 13.47 -5.03 7.71
N PHE A 262 13.98 -4.15 8.57
CA PHE A 262 14.27 -2.75 8.27
C PHE A 262 15.78 -2.52 8.22
N ILE A 263 16.25 -1.80 7.19
CA ILE A 263 17.66 -1.45 6.99
C ILE A 263 17.81 0.06 7.25
N MET A 264 18.35 0.43 8.42
CA MET A 264 18.47 1.83 8.84
C MET A 264 19.63 2.54 8.11
N ASN A 265 19.34 3.08 6.92
CA ASN A 265 20.26 3.88 6.12
C ASN A 265 19.48 4.92 5.29
N SER A 266 20.08 6.08 4.99
CA SER A 266 19.45 7.17 4.23
C SER A 266 20.30 7.74 3.08
N ASN A 267 21.50 7.19 2.84
CA ASN A 267 22.23 7.42 1.60
C ASN A 267 21.49 6.75 0.42
N ALA A 268 21.89 7.05 -0.82
CA ALA A 268 21.38 6.32 -1.97
C ALA A 268 21.72 4.82 -1.84
N GLN A 269 20.71 3.98 -1.97
CA GLN A 269 20.79 2.55 -1.66
C GLN A 269 19.89 1.75 -2.60
N GLU A 270 20.09 0.44 -2.67
CA GLU A 270 19.27 -0.45 -3.49
C GLU A 270 19.26 -1.89 -2.97
N VAL A 271 18.25 -2.63 -3.39
CA VAL A 271 18.13 -4.07 -3.16
C VAL A 271 17.97 -4.80 -4.49
N THR A 272 18.89 -5.71 -4.80
CA THR A 272 18.69 -6.71 -5.84
C THR A 272 18.06 -7.96 -5.23
N LEU A 273 16.91 -8.38 -5.76
CA LEU A 273 16.31 -9.69 -5.46
C LEU A 273 16.70 -10.68 -6.56
N GLY A 274 16.89 -11.95 -6.20
CA GLY A 274 17.28 -13.00 -7.16
C GLY A 274 16.81 -14.41 -6.80
N PRO A 275 16.89 -15.39 -7.71
CA PRO A 275 16.00 -16.56 -7.69
C PRO A 275 16.28 -17.68 -6.67
N ALA A 276 17.35 -17.61 -5.88
CA ALA A 276 17.78 -18.69 -4.98
C ALA A 276 16.75 -19.22 -3.94
N PRO A 277 15.86 -18.43 -3.30
CA PRO A 277 15.76 -16.96 -3.28
C PRO A 277 16.87 -16.28 -2.46
N HIS A 278 17.27 -15.09 -2.90
CA HIS A 278 18.26 -14.27 -2.20
C HIS A 278 18.00 -12.77 -2.37
N LEU A 279 18.69 -11.98 -1.55
CA LEU A 279 18.68 -10.52 -1.51
C LEU A 279 20.12 -10.01 -1.43
N ILE A 280 20.44 -8.95 -2.18
CA ILE A 280 21.72 -8.22 -2.13
C ILE A 280 21.39 -6.76 -1.84
N TYR A 281 21.73 -6.27 -0.65
CA TYR A 281 21.62 -4.86 -0.27
C TYR A 281 22.93 -4.13 -0.58
N ARG A 282 22.84 -2.96 -1.22
CA ARG A 282 23.98 -2.11 -1.58
C ARG A 282 23.69 -0.63 -1.25
N THR A 283 24.66 0.08 -0.67
CA THR A 283 24.54 1.51 -0.33
C THR A 283 25.87 2.24 -0.48
N ILE A 284 25.81 3.54 -0.76
CA ILE A 284 26.98 4.41 -0.95
C ILE A 284 27.41 5.16 0.33
N GLY A 285 26.85 4.83 1.51
CA GLY A 285 27.27 5.47 2.75
C GLY A 285 26.69 4.87 4.04
N GLY A 286 26.95 5.53 5.16
CA GLY A 286 26.48 5.11 6.48
C GLY A 286 27.10 3.79 6.96
N ASN A 287 26.33 3.01 7.70
CA ASN A 287 26.65 1.67 8.21
C ASN A 287 25.56 0.67 7.78
N ILE A 288 25.78 -0.63 8.02
CA ILE A 288 24.72 -1.67 7.93
C ILE A 288 24.10 -1.78 9.32
N ASP A 289 22.85 -1.36 9.49
CA ASP A 289 22.12 -1.46 10.76
C ASP A 289 20.74 -2.09 10.52
N LEU A 290 20.63 -3.39 10.80
CA LEU A 290 19.48 -4.24 10.46
C LEU A 290 18.60 -4.47 11.68
N TYR A 291 17.29 -4.35 11.52
CA TYR A 291 16.29 -4.60 12.57
C TYR A 291 15.29 -5.66 12.08
N PHE A 292 15.20 -6.78 12.80
CA PHE A 292 14.40 -7.95 12.47
C PHE A 292 13.21 -8.06 13.42
N PHE A 293 12.00 -8.11 12.84
CA PHE A 293 10.72 -8.15 13.55
C PHE A 293 10.09 -9.55 13.40
N PRO A 294 10.05 -10.38 14.46
CA PRO A 294 9.39 -11.69 14.40
C PRO A 294 7.86 -11.56 14.37
N GLY A 295 7.18 -12.39 13.58
CA GLY A 295 5.71 -12.51 13.60
C GLY A 295 5.15 -13.17 14.88
N PRO A 296 4.29 -14.20 14.80
CA PRO A 296 4.03 -15.05 13.64
C PRO A 296 3.15 -14.44 12.56
N THR A 297 2.24 -13.49 12.86
CA THR A 297 1.39 -12.90 11.82
C THR A 297 2.04 -11.69 11.13
N PRO A 298 1.70 -11.40 9.86
CA PRO A 298 2.18 -10.18 9.18
C PRO A 298 1.71 -8.90 9.88
N GLU A 299 0.50 -8.87 10.46
CA GLU A 299 0.03 -7.71 11.23
C GLU A 299 0.92 -7.47 12.47
N GLU A 300 1.28 -8.51 13.23
CA GLU A 300 2.23 -8.39 14.36
C GLU A 300 3.62 -7.89 13.93
N VAL A 301 4.09 -8.27 12.74
CA VAL A 301 5.33 -7.72 12.16
C VAL A 301 5.21 -6.22 11.95
N ILE A 302 4.12 -5.75 11.34
CA ILE A 302 3.90 -4.32 11.09
C ILE A 302 3.72 -3.55 12.40
N GLN A 303 2.93 -4.07 13.35
CA GLN A 303 2.75 -3.43 14.66
C GLN A 303 4.09 -3.19 15.37
N GLN A 304 5.03 -4.13 15.29
CA GLN A 304 6.37 -3.99 15.89
C GLN A 304 7.27 -3.03 15.11
N TYR A 305 7.23 -3.06 13.77
CA TYR A 305 7.93 -2.08 12.94
C TYR A 305 7.44 -0.65 13.24
N LEU A 306 6.12 -0.43 13.34
CA LEU A 306 5.53 0.88 13.63
C LEU A 306 5.70 1.30 15.10
N ALA A 307 5.79 0.37 16.05
CA ALA A 307 6.22 0.68 17.42
C ALA A 307 7.71 1.09 17.47
N PHE A 308 8.54 0.55 16.58
CA PHE A 308 9.95 0.93 16.47
C PHE A 308 10.15 2.29 15.77
N ILE A 309 9.68 2.45 14.52
CA ILE A 309 9.85 3.71 13.77
C ILE A 309 8.93 4.85 14.25
N GLY A 310 7.88 4.52 15.00
CA GLY A 310 6.85 5.44 15.49
C GLY A 310 5.57 5.37 14.66
N LYS A 311 4.43 5.31 15.37
CA LYS A 311 3.09 5.02 14.85
C LYS A 311 2.51 6.20 14.05
N PRO A 312 1.57 5.95 13.11
CA PRO A 312 0.97 7.01 12.28
C PRO A 312 0.25 8.09 13.11
N PHE A 313 0.13 9.29 12.53
CA PHE A 313 -0.74 10.34 13.04
C PHE A 313 -2.23 10.00 12.85
N MET A 314 -3.09 10.64 13.66
CA MET A 314 -4.54 10.60 13.47
C MET A 314 -5.00 11.82 12.66
N PRO A 315 -5.54 11.67 11.45
CA PRO A 315 -6.13 12.78 10.70
C PRO A 315 -7.41 13.29 11.38
N ALA A 316 -7.74 14.57 11.15
CA ALA A 316 -9.06 15.12 11.46
C ALA A 316 -10.13 14.36 10.65
N TYR A 317 -11.32 14.19 11.24
CA TYR A 317 -12.39 13.38 10.62
C TYR A 317 -12.82 13.92 9.26
N TRP A 318 -12.78 15.24 9.05
CA TRP A 318 -13.09 15.85 7.77
C TRP A 318 -12.05 15.55 6.68
N ALA A 319 -10.79 15.26 7.02
CA ALA A 319 -9.73 15.00 6.04
C ALA A 319 -9.96 13.72 5.22
N PHE A 320 -10.77 12.79 5.72
CA PHE A 320 -11.22 11.59 5.00
C PHE A 320 -12.26 11.89 3.92
N GLY A 321 -12.79 13.10 3.86
CA GLY A 321 -13.72 13.53 2.83
C GLY A 321 -13.06 13.68 1.45
N PHE A 322 -13.88 13.83 0.42
CA PHE A 322 -13.40 14.05 -0.94
C PHE A 322 -12.73 15.42 -1.08
N GLN A 323 -11.61 15.44 -1.81
CA GLN A 323 -10.85 16.65 -2.13
C GLN A 323 -10.89 16.91 -3.64
N LEU A 324 -11.23 18.14 -4.04
CA LEU A 324 -11.19 18.59 -5.43
C LEU A 324 -9.97 19.49 -5.66
N SER A 325 -9.15 19.15 -6.65
CA SER A 325 -7.86 19.78 -6.94
C SER A 325 -7.55 19.84 -8.44
N ARG A 326 -6.60 20.68 -8.84
CA ARG A 326 -6.00 20.75 -10.18
C ARG A 326 -4.78 21.68 -10.18
N TRP A 327 -3.70 21.26 -10.84
CA TRP A 327 -2.67 22.17 -11.31
C TRP A 327 -3.15 22.87 -12.59
N GLY A 328 -3.05 24.19 -12.65
CA GLY A 328 -3.43 24.97 -13.82
C GLY A 328 -4.92 25.18 -14.01
N TYR A 329 -5.63 25.60 -12.96
CA TYR A 329 -6.92 26.30 -13.16
C TYR A 329 -6.70 27.57 -13.98
N ALA A 330 -7.59 27.86 -14.94
CA ALA A 330 -7.40 28.98 -15.86
C ALA A 330 -7.55 30.35 -15.17
N SER A 331 -8.34 30.41 -14.11
CA SER A 331 -8.53 31.55 -13.22
C SER A 331 -9.18 31.12 -11.90
N PHE A 332 -9.28 32.05 -10.96
CA PHE A 332 -10.15 31.91 -9.78
C PHE A 332 -11.61 31.57 -10.16
N ASP A 333 -12.14 32.12 -11.26
CA ASP A 333 -13.51 31.86 -11.70
C ASP A 333 -13.69 30.43 -12.26
N ASP A 334 -12.67 29.88 -12.94
CA ASP A 334 -12.66 28.47 -13.39
C ASP A 334 -12.62 27.50 -12.19
N MET A 335 -11.79 27.81 -11.19
CA MET A 335 -11.70 27.04 -9.94
C MET A 335 -13.03 27.05 -9.16
N THR A 336 -13.62 28.23 -8.95
CA THR A 336 -14.91 28.33 -8.24
C THR A 336 -16.07 27.73 -9.04
N ALA A 337 -16.04 27.80 -10.37
CA ALA A 337 -16.98 27.08 -11.23
C ALA A 337 -16.82 25.56 -11.14
N ALA A 338 -15.61 25.03 -10.87
CA ALA A 338 -15.36 23.60 -10.65
C ALA A 338 -15.94 23.10 -9.32
N VAL A 339 -15.74 23.87 -8.24
CA VAL A 339 -16.36 23.60 -6.94
C VAL A 339 -17.89 23.67 -7.06
N LYS A 340 -18.43 24.70 -7.75
CA LYS A 340 -19.88 24.85 -7.92
C LYS A 340 -20.50 23.68 -8.69
N ARG A 341 -19.98 23.31 -9.87
CA ARG A 341 -20.56 22.23 -10.68
C ARG A 341 -20.47 20.85 -10.00
N THR A 342 -19.46 20.63 -9.16
CA THR A 342 -19.35 19.42 -8.31
C THR A 342 -20.45 19.36 -7.25
N ARG A 343 -20.74 20.49 -6.58
CA ARG A 343 -21.80 20.58 -5.57
C ARG A 343 -23.21 20.60 -6.17
N ASP A 344 -23.40 21.27 -7.31
CA ASP A 344 -24.67 21.24 -8.07
C ASP A 344 -25.04 19.80 -8.53
N ALA A 345 -24.04 18.91 -8.64
CA ALA A 345 -24.23 17.49 -8.96
C ALA A 345 -24.46 16.59 -7.72
N HIS A 346 -24.59 17.17 -6.52
CA HIS A 346 -24.75 16.46 -5.24
C HIS A 346 -23.63 15.46 -4.92
N ILE A 347 -22.41 15.73 -5.40
CA ILE A 347 -21.23 14.89 -5.14
C ILE A 347 -20.64 15.32 -3.79
N PRO A 348 -20.39 14.41 -2.83
CA PRO A 348 -19.79 14.77 -1.55
C PRO A 348 -18.44 15.46 -1.73
N LEU A 349 -18.20 16.52 -0.96
CA LEU A 349 -17.02 17.39 -1.08
C LEU A 349 -16.76 18.09 0.26
N ASP A 350 -15.61 17.82 0.88
CA ASP A 350 -15.20 18.45 2.13
C ASP A 350 -14.01 19.41 1.95
N MET A 351 -13.17 19.22 0.94
CA MET A 351 -11.99 20.07 0.70
C MET A 351 -11.91 20.61 -0.72
N VAL A 352 -11.67 21.92 -0.83
CA VAL A 352 -11.13 22.56 -2.04
C VAL A 352 -9.61 22.63 -1.85
N VAL A 353 -8.85 22.20 -2.85
CA VAL A 353 -7.39 22.26 -2.85
C VAL A 353 -6.94 23.28 -3.88
N VAL A 354 -6.08 24.22 -3.48
CA VAL A 354 -5.47 25.20 -4.38
C VAL A 354 -3.99 24.91 -4.59
N ASP A 355 -3.64 24.80 -5.87
CA ASP A 355 -2.29 24.59 -6.39
C ASP A 355 -1.58 25.95 -6.63
N ILE A 356 -0.31 25.93 -7.02
CA ILE A 356 0.62 27.09 -7.12
C ILE A 356 0.09 28.26 -7.95
N ASP A 357 -0.95 28.07 -8.77
CA ASP A 357 -1.66 29.15 -9.47
C ASP A 357 -2.33 30.17 -8.52
N TYR A 358 -2.62 29.79 -7.27
CA TYR A 358 -3.13 30.73 -6.26
C TYR A 358 -2.07 31.75 -5.84
N MET A 359 -0.78 31.42 -5.98
CA MET A 359 0.34 32.23 -5.52
C MET A 359 0.66 33.37 -6.51
N GLN A 360 1.24 34.46 -6.02
CA GLN A 360 1.70 35.53 -6.91
C GLN A 360 3.00 35.08 -7.61
N ARG A 361 2.91 34.59 -8.85
CA ARG A 361 4.06 34.08 -9.63
C ARG A 361 4.79 32.93 -8.90
N TYR A 362 4.01 31.97 -8.40
CA TYR A 362 4.49 30.71 -7.80
C TYR A 362 5.43 30.89 -6.58
N LYS A 363 5.30 31.99 -5.83
CA LYS A 363 6.06 32.22 -4.57
C LYS A 363 5.19 31.89 -3.35
N ASP A 364 5.71 31.08 -2.45
CA ASP A 364 5.05 30.75 -1.18
C ASP A 364 4.67 31.98 -0.35
N PHE A 365 3.63 31.83 0.47
CA PHE A 365 3.11 32.86 1.37
C PHE A 365 2.70 34.17 0.67
N THR A 366 2.43 34.12 -0.64
CA THR A 366 1.87 35.21 -1.45
C THR A 366 0.51 34.84 -2.05
N LEU A 367 -0.28 35.84 -2.44
CA LEU A 367 -1.62 35.66 -2.98
C LEU A 367 -1.75 36.34 -4.36
N GLY A 368 -1.92 35.51 -5.40
CA GLY A 368 -2.21 35.89 -6.77
C GLY A 368 -3.71 36.06 -7.07
N TRP A 369 -4.60 35.49 -6.24
CA TRP A 369 -6.06 35.63 -6.32
C TRP A 369 -6.63 36.37 -5.10
N PRO A 370 -6.70 37.71 -5.09
CA PRO A 370 -7.20 38.51 -3.96
C PRO A 370 -8.63 38.18 -3.50
N GLN A 371 -9.44 37.53 -4.35
CA GLN A 371 -10.80 37.09 -4.08
C GLN A 371 -10.86 35.86 -3.16
N LEU A 372 -9.78 35.07 -3.08
CA LEU A 372 -9.79 33.76 -2.43
C LEU A 372 -10.18 33.80 -0.93
N PRO A 373 -9.69 34.71 -0.08
CA PRO A 373 -10.04 34.72 1.35
C PRO A 373 -11.55 34.87 1.60
N HIS A 374 -12.21 35.78 0.89
CA HIS A 374 -13.67 35.98 0.97
C HIS A 374 -14.46 34.78 0.42
N TYR A 375 -13.87 33.99 -0.47
CA TYR A 375 -14.47 32.73 -0.93
C TYR A 375 -14.34 31.61 0.12
N VAL A 376 -13.21 31.56 0.84
CA VAL A 376 -13.00 30.63 1.96
C VAL A 376 -13.98 30.92 3.11
N ASP A 377 -14.28 32.19 3.39
CA ASP A 377 -15.38 32.57 4.30
C ASP A 377 -16.73 31.96 3.90
N GLY A 378 -16.95 31.67 2.62
CA GLY A 378 -18.11 30.95 2.10
C GLY A 378 -18.00 29.43 2.30
N LEU A 379 -16.84 28.84 1.94
CA LEU A 379 -16.56 27.42 2.14
C LEU A 379 -16.74 27.00 3.61
N HIS A 380 -16.19 27.78 4.55
CA HIS A 380 -16.27 27.51 5.99
C HIS A 380 -17.70 27.53 6.54
N LYS A 381 -18.55 28.46 6.06
CA LYS A 381 -19.99 28.51 6.42
C LYS A 381 -20.71 27.26 5.91
N ASP A 382 -20.40 26.83 4.70
CA ASP A 382 -20.95 25.62 4.10
C ASP A 382 -20.38 24.33 4.71
N GLY A 383 -19.27 24.42 5.44
CA GLY A 383 -18.63 23.31 6.17
C GLY A 383 -17.43 22.69 5.46
N LEU A 384 -17.08 23.22 4.29
CA LEU A 384 -15.92 22.84 3.49
C LEU A 384 -14.63 23.49 4.05
N ARG A 385 -13.50 22.98 3.60
CA ARG A 385 -12.14 23.33 4.03
C ARG A 385 -11.27 23.74 2.84
N LEU A 386 -10.22 24.52 3.09
CA LEU A 386 -9.18 24.84 2.11
C LEU A 386 -7.86 24.11 2.45
N THR A 387 -7.36 23.31 1.49
CA THR A 387 -5.97 22.86 1.46
C THR A 387 -5.15 23.78 0.56
N ILE A 388 -4.00 24.26 1.03
CA ILE A 388 -3.01 24.95 0.19
C ILE A 388 -1.80 24.06 -0.10
N ILE A 389 -1.27 24.12 -1.32
CA ILE A 389 0.11 23.65 -1.59
C ILE A 389 1.12 24.67 -1.04
N VAL A 390 2.25 24.19 -0.51
CA VAL A 390 3.41 25.00 -0.16
C VAL A 390 4.69 24.24 -0.53
N ASP A 391 5.57 24.90 -1.26
CA ASP A 391 6.86 24.37 -1.71
C ASP A 391 7.97 24.69 -0.68
N PRO A 392 9.08 23.95 -0.68
CA PRO A 392 10.24 24.30 0.14
C PRO A 392 11.07 25.45 -0.47
N ALA A 393 11.01 25.66 -1.79
CA ALA A 393 12.03 26.39 -2.54
C ALA A 393 11.81 27.92 -2.57
N ILE A 394 12.37 28.64 -1.59
CA ILE A 394 12.11 30.07 -1.41
C ILE A 394 12.93 30.94 -2.36
N GLN A 395 12.25 31.69 -3.24
CA GLN A 395 12.87 32.70 -4.10
C GLN A 395 13.65 33.75 -3.28
N VAL A 396 14.91 34.06 -3.62
CA VAL A 396 15.79 34.81 -2.70
C VAL A 396 15.61 36.34 -2.68
N ASN A 397 14.75 36.91 -3.52
CA ASN A 397 14.58 38.37 -3.68
C ASN A 397 13.16 38.88 -3.34
N TYR A 398 12.55 38.36 -2.26
CA TYR A 398 11.32 38.92 -1.70
C TYR A 398 11.22 38.73 -0.18
N ALA A 399 10.25 39.44 0.43
CA ALA A 399 10.16 39.64 1.87
C ALA A 399 10.11 38.36 2.75
N THR A 400 9.70 37.21 2.22
CA THR A 400 9.75 35.92 2.95
C THR A 400 11.20 35.46 3.18
N PHE A 401 12.07 35.61 2.18
CA PHE A 401 13.50 35.33 2.33
C PHE A 401 14.18 36.38 3.22
N GLU A 402 13.80 37.65 3.10
CA GLU A 402 14.29 38.72 4.00
C GLU A 402 13.92 38.42 5.48
N ARG A 403 12.72 37.90 5.76
CA ARG A 403 12.33 37.42 7.10
C ARG A 403 13.14 36.20 7.54
N ALA A 404 13.47 35.29 6.63
CA ALA A 404 14.36 34.16 6.92
C ALA A 404 15.75 34.64 7.36
N MET A 405 16.34 35.60 6.64
CA MET A 405 17.63 36.22 6.98
C MET A 405 17.57 36.95 8.34
N ASN A 406 16.52 37.74 8.58
CA ASN A 406 16.33 38.47 9.84
C ASN A 406 16.18 37.53 11.06
N LEU A 407 15.62 36.33 10.88
CA LEU A 407 15.54 35.29 11.91
C LEU A 407 16.77 34.37 11.97
N SER A 408 17.78 34.60 11.11
CA SER A 408 18.94 33.72 10.95
C SER A 408 18.55 32.25 10.71
N ALA A 409 17.49 32.04 9.91
CA ALA A 409 17.12 30.73 9.38
C ALA A 409 18.18 30.24 8.38
N ARG A 410 18.34 28.92 8.30
CA ARG A 410 19.36 28.27 7.47
C ARG A 410 18.77 27.69 6.20
N PHE A 411 19.64 27.61 5.19
CA PHE A 411 19.39 27.03 3.88
C PHE A 411 20.53 26.05 3.57
N VAL A 412 20.40 25.23 2.52
CA VAL A 412 21.48 24.38 2.01
C VAL A 412 22.66 25.28 1.61
N GLU A 413 23.82 25.02 2.20
CA GLU A 413 25.05 25.80 2.00
C GLU A 413 26.08 25.01 1.18
N TRP A 414 26.87 25.68 0.35
CA TRP A 414 28.07 25.10 -0.26
C TRP A 414 29.13 24.81 0.82
N PRO A 415 30.00 23.78 0.68
CA PRO A 415 31.06 23.46 1.66
C PRO A 415 31.99 24.63 1.99
N GLU A 416 32.32 25.45 1.00
CA GLU A 416 33.23 26.58 1.10
C GLU A 416 33.05 27.52 -0.11
N LYS A 417 33.62 28.72 -0.02
CA LYS A 417 33.50 29.75 -1.08
C LYS A 417 34.01 29.31 -2.46
N SER A 418 34.89 28.32 -2.55
CA SER A 418 35.42 27.86 -3.85
C SER A 418 34.39 27.09 -4.70
N TYR A 419 33.26 26.67 -4.13
CA TYR A 419 32.15 26.01 -4.84
C TYR A 419 31.05 26.99 -5.26
N VAL A 420 31.01 28.20 -4.70
CA VAL A 420 29.95 29.18 -4.95
C VAL A 420 30.12 29.78 -6.35
N GLU A 421 29.12 29.64 -7.21
CA GLU A 421 29.08 30.39 -8.46
C GLU A 421 28.67 31.85 -8.17
N SER A 422 29.68 32.72 -7.95
CA SER A 422 29.45 34.11 -7.56
C SER A 422 28.66 34.91 -8.63
N SER A 423 28.76 34.53 -9.91
CA SER A 423 27.93 35.07 -10.99
C SER A 423 26.42 34.80 -10.82
N VAL A 424 26.02 33.91 -9.92
CA VAL A 424 24.62 33.72 -9.50
C VAL A 424 24.37 34.35 -8.11
N ASN A 425 25.23 34.09 -7.13
CA ASN A 425 25.02 34.59 -5.75
C ASN A 425 25.13 36.12 -5.62
N ASP A 426 25.92 36.81 -6.45
CA ASP A 426 26.12 38.25 -6.37
C ASP A 426 25.00 39.06 -7.07
N LEU A 427 24.08 38.38 -7.77
CA LEU A 427 22.91 38.99 -8.42
C LEU A 427 21.89 39.56 -7.43
N TYR A 428 21.87 39.02 -6.20
CA TYR A 428 20.93 39.40 -5.15
C TYR A 428 21.72 39.91 -3.94
N PRO A 429 21.51 41.16 -3.46
CA PRO A 429 22.28 41.73 -2.36
C PRO A 429 22.26 40.92 -1.05
N VAL A 430 21.21 40.11 -0.84
CA VAL A 430 21.05 39.23 0.34
C VAL A 430 21.76 37.88 0.23
N THR A 431 22.26 37.50 -0.95
CA THR A 431 23.05 36.27 -1.16
C THR A 431 24.51 36.53 -1.53
N ASN A 432 24.86 37.78 -1.85
CA ASN A 432 26.23 38.19 -2.20
C ASN A 432 27.24 37.77 -1.11
N GLY A 433 28.31 37.09 -1.53
CA GLY A 433 29.37 36.62 -0.61
C GLY A 433 28.98 35.56 0.44
N THR A 434 27.73 35.08 0.44
CA THR A 434 27.23 33.97 1.29
C THR A 434 27.66 32.60 0.75
N LEU A 435 27.28 31.52 1.44
CA LEU A 435 27.45 30.14 0.96
C LEU A 435 26.16 29.51 0.42
N TYR A 436 25.04 30.23 0.32
CA TYR A 436 23.77 29.59 -0.02
C TYR A 436 23.79 28.95 -1.43
N MET A 437 23.30 27.71 -1.50
CA MET A 437 23.08 27.00 -2.76
C MET A 437 21.81 27.54 -3.42
N LEU A 438 21.94 28.00 -4.67
CA LEU A 438 20.87 28.67 -5.40
C LEU A 438 20.37 27.77 -6.54
N GLY A 439 19.25 27.11 -6.26
CA GLY A 439 18.51 26.25 -7.18
C GLY A 439 17.44 26.98 -7.98
N ASN A 440 16.58 26.21 -8.65
CA ASN A 440 15.45 26.68 -9.43
C ASN A 440 14.27 25.69 -9.36
N VAL A 441 13.08 26.17 -8.98
CA VAL A 441 11.81 25.40 -9.00
C VAL A 441 10.73 26.27 -9.68
N TRP A 442 9.52 26.42 -9.10
CA TRP A 442 8.42 27.16 -9.73
C TRP A 442 8.58 28.68 -9.83
N PRO A 443 9.18 29.40 -8.85
CA PRO A 443 9.37 30.85 -8.93
C PRO A 443 10.20 31.30 -10.14
N ASP A 444 10.03 32.56 -10.54
CA ASP A 444 10.70 33.12 -11.74
C ASP A 444 12.17 33.53 -11.53
N ASN A 445 12.70 33.47 -10.31
CA ASN A 445 14.11 33.73 -9.98
C ASN A 445 14.67 32.60 -9.10
N ASN A 446 15.99 32.61 -8.87
CA ASN A 446 16.66 31.59 -8.07
C ASN A 446 16.04 31.39 -6.68
N THR A 447 16.00 30.14 -6.26
CA THR A 447 15.44 29.67 -4.98
C THR A 447 16.52 29.09 -4.09
N ALA A 448 16.50 29.42 -2.80
CA ALA A 448 17.30 28.73 -1.78
C ALA A 448 16.45 27.67 -1.08
N MET A 449 17.05 26.51 -0.79
CA MET A 449 16.38 25.35 -0.19
C MET A 449 16.57 25.35 1.34
N PRO A 450 15.52 25.44 2.19
CA PRO A 450 15.65 25.55 3.65
C PRO A 450 16.33 24.34 4.31
N ASP A 451 17.18 24.58 5.31
CA ASP A 451 17.74 23.54 6.18
C ASP A 451 16.73 23.19 7.28
N PHE A 452 15.75 22.34 6.94
CA PHE A 452 14.77 21.82 7.90
C PHE A 452 15.42 20.92 8.98
N MET A 453 16.70 20.58 8.85
CA MET A 453 17.49 19.88 9.87
C MET A 453 18.24 20.83 10.82
N ASP A 454 18.11 22.15 10.65
CA ASP A 454 18.74 23.18 11.49
C ASP A 454 18.56 22.93 13.01
N PRO A 455 19.64 22.64 13.75
CA PRO A 455 19.58 22.37 15.18
C PRO A 455 19.44 23.64 16.05
N SER A 456 19.53 24.84 15.48
CA SER A 456 19.25 26.10 16.22
C SER A 456 17.74 26.39 16.34
N GLY A 457 16.93 25.71 15.53
CA GLY A 457 15.49 25.91 15.45
C GLY A 457 15.09 27.26 14.85
N ASN A 458 16.00 27.98 14.20
CA ASN A 458 15.69 29.24 13.53
C ASN A 458 14.91 29.01 12.24
N THR A 459 15.27 27.98 11.46
CA THR A 459 14.48 27.58 10.29
C THR A 459 13.07 27.15 10.70
N GLU A 460 12.90 26.44 11.83
CA GLU A 460 11.58 26.06 12.35
C GLU A 460 10.75 27.29 12.76
N LYS A 461 11.32 28.23 13.54
CA LYS A 461 10.65 29.46 13.97
C LYS A 461 10.21 30.31 12.78
N TRP A 462 11.08 30.47 11.79
CA TRP A 462 10.77 31.19 10.55
C TRP A 462 9.62 30.50 9.81
N TRP A 463 9.71 29.20 9.54
CA TRP A 463 8.71 28.43 8.80
C TRP A 463 7.30 28.55 9.42
N ILE A 464 7.18 28.35 10.75
CA ILE A 464 5.92 28.48 11.48
C ILE A 464 5.42 29.95 11.47
N ASN A 465 6.32 30.93 11.54
CA ASN A 465 5.97 32.35 11.45
C ASN A 465 5.45 32.76 10.06
N GLU A 466 6.01 32.23 8.97
CA GLU A 466 5.52 32.51 7.61
C GLU A 466 4.11 31.94 7.40
N PHE A 467 3.86 30.71 7.86
CA PHE A 467 2.51 30.15 7.89
C PHE A 467 1.54 30.99 8.71
N LYS A 468 1.94 31.50 9.87
CA LYS A 468 1.10 32.40 10.68
C LYS A 468 0.78 33.70 9.94
N LEU A 469 1.79 34.38 9.39
CA LEU A 469 1.65 35.62 8.61
C LEU A 469 0.87 35.45 7.29
N PHE A 470 0.70 34.21 6.83
CA PHE A 470 -0.13 33.88 5.68
C PHE A 470 -1.56 33.46 6.08
N HIS A 471 -1.72 32.75 7.19
CA HIS A 471 -3.03 32.39 7.75
C HIS A 471 -3.85 33.64 8.14
N GLU A 472 -3.18 34.69 8.63
CA GLU A 472 -3.77 36.03 8.86
C GLU A 472 -4.31 36.71 7.57
N LYS A 473 -4.00 36.19 6.37
CA LYS A 473 -4.47 36.71 5.06
C LYS A 473 -5.37 35.74 4.32
N LEU A 474 -5.22 34.44 4.56
CA LEU A 474 -5.95 33.36 3.91
C LEU A 474 -6.18 32.25 4.97
N PRO A 475 -7.40 32.07 5.50
CA PRO A 475 -7.65 31.11 6.57
C PRO A 475 -7.73 29.67 6.03
N PHE A 476 -6.59 29.09 5.67
CA PHE A 476 -6.48 27.69 5.23
C PHE A 476 -6.58 26.70 6.40
N ASP A 477 -7.11 25.52 6.15
CA ASP A 477 -7.37 24.49 7.18
C ASP A 477 -6.35 23.35 7.16
N ASN A 478 -5.65 23.18 6.04
CA ASN A 478 -4.94 21.94 5.72
C ASN A 478 -3.72 22.19 4.81
N LEU A 479 -2.70 21.34 4.92
CA LEU A 479 -1.44 21.50 4.19
C LEU A 479 -1.19 20.38 3.16
N TRP A 480 -0.72 20.77 1.99
CA TRP A 480 -0.04 19.92 1.02
C TRP A 480 1.39 20.45 0.88
N ILE A 481 2.38 19.61 1.17
CA ILE A 481 3.80 19.96 0.98
C ILE A 481 4.39 19.10 -0.15
N ASP A 482 4.98 19.77 -1.13
CA ASP A 482 5.40 19.15 -2.40
C ASP A 482 6.85 19.49 -2.73
N MET A 483 7.37 18.96 -3.85
CA MET A 483 8.70 19.26 -4.40
C MET A 483 9.85 19.01 -3.42
N ASN A 484 9.63 18.14 -2.42
CA ASN A 484 10.43 18.06 -1.19
C ASN A 484 11.30 16.80 -1.09
N GLU A 485 11.68 16.24 -2.24
CA GLU A 485 12.71 15.21 -2.34
C GLU A 485 14.13 15.59 -1.85
N PRO A 486 14.63 16.85 -1.94
CA PRO A 486 14.09 18.06 -2.60
C PRO A 486 14.23 18.02 -4.12
N SER A 487 13.28 18.63 -4.83
CA SER A 487 13.29 18.77 -6.29
C SER A 487 14.01 20.05 -6.74
N ASN A 488 14.74 19.96 -7.86
CA ASN A 488 15.34 21.09 -8.57
C ASN A 488 15.25 20.88 -10.09
N PHE A 489 14.88 21.91 -10.85
CA PHE A 489 14.49 21.75 -12.24
C PHE A 489 15.62 21.54 -13.24
N ASP A 490 16.79 22.16 -13.03
CA ASP A 490 17.94 22.01 -13.94
C ASP A 490 19.27 21.99 -13.19
N THR A 491 19.77 20.76 -12.98
CA THR A 491 21.08 20.46 -12.39
C THR A 491 22.00 19.70 -13.36
N MET A 492 21.49 19.32 -14.54
CA MET A 492 22.22 18.51 -15.53
C MET A 492 23.34 19.32 -16.20
N PRO A 493 24.41 18.70 -16.74
CA PRO A 493 25.44 19.41 -17.51
C PRO A 493 24.89 20.23 -18.68
N GLU A 494 25.53 21.36 -18.97
CA GLU A 494 25.00 22.43 -19.86
C GLU A 494 24.61 21.95 -21.26
N SER A 495 25.43 21.08 -21.84
CA SER A 495 25.20 20.45 -23.15
C SER A 495 24.01 19.47 -23.19
N LYS A 496 23.31 19.28 -22.07
CA LYS A 496 22.23 18.29 -21.89
C LYS A 496 21.00 18.85 -21.15
N SER A 497 20.94 20.16 -20.86
CA SER A 497 19.73 20.76 -20.28
C SER A 497 18.53 20.57 -21.20
N ARG A 498 17.37 20.28 -20.60
CA ARG A 498 16.09 20.08 -21.30
C ARG A 498 15.18 21.32 -21.25
N MET A 499 15.59 22.37 -20.53
CA MET A 499 14.83 23.60 -20.37
C MET A 499 14.91 24.46 -21.64
N LYS A 500 13.84 24.52 -22.43
CA LYS A 500 13.72 25.40 -23.60
C LYS A 500 13.37 26.87 -23.25
N ARG A 501 13.63 27.31 -22.02
CA ARG A 501 13.71 28.75 -21.73
C ARG A 501 15.01 29.24 -22.39
N GLU A 502 14.96 30.35 -23.13
CA GLU A 502 16.16 30.89 -23.79
C GLU A 502 17.25 31.12 -22.74
N VAL A 503 18.48 30.63 -23.02
CA VAL A 503 19.45 30.29 -21.97
C VAL A 503 20.07 31.53 -21.33
N ASP A 504 19.36 32.05 -20.34
CA ASP A 504 19.85 32.96 -19.32
C ASP A 504 20.59 32.13 -18.24
N PRO A 505 21.92 32.29 -18.08
CA PRO A 505 22.74 31.44 -17.21
C PRO A 505 22.36 31.43 -15.74
N ARG A 506 21.48 32.34 -15.31
CA ARG A 506 20.97 32.43 -13.93
C ARG A 506 20.15 31.21 -13.52
N TYR A 507 19.47 30.54 -14.45
CA TYR A 507 18.44 29.54 -14.14
C TYR A 507 18.92 28.08 -14.03
N ARG A 508 20.18 27.85 -13.63
CA ARG A 508 20.76 26.50 -13.55
C ARG A 508 21.72 26.35 -12.37
N LEU A 509 21.56 25.26 -11.61
CA LEU A 509 22.51 24.85 -10.57
C LEU A 509 23.60 23.95 -11.18
N LYS A 510 24.88 24.20 -10.83
CA LYS A 510 26.02 23.45 -11.39
C LYS A 510 26.71 22.62 -10.30
N CYS A 511 26.31 21.36 -10.18
CA CYS A 511 26.95 20.42 -9.26
C CYS A 511 28.30 19.92 -9.84
N PRO A 512 29.32 19.64 -9.00
CA PRO A 512 30.60 19.12 -9.47
C PRO A 512 30.47 17.70 -10.01
N ASP A 513 30.83 17.47 -11.28
CA ASP A 513 30.77 16.16 -11.95
C ASP A 513 32.15 15.50 -12.15
N ILE A 514 33.25 16.23 -11.96
CA ILE A 514 34.63 15.74 -12.12
C ILE A 514 35.58 16.17 -10.98
N GLY A 515 36.61 15.36 -10.73
CA GLY A 515 37.68 15.62 -9.76
C GLY A 515 37.26 15.52 -8.29
N GLU A 516 38.14 15.92 -7.37
CA GLU A 516 37.93 15.79 -5.92
C GLU A 516 36.63 16.44 -5.41
N LYS A 517 36.21 17.55 -6.03
CA LYS A 517 34.96 18.24 -5.68
C LYS A 517 33.71 17.39 -5.93
N ALA A 518 33.79 16.43 -6.85
CA ALA A 518 32.69 15.56 -7.22
C ALA A 518 32.56 14.31 -6.34
N LYS A 519 33.34 14.16 -5.25
CA LYS A 519 33.34 12.96 -4.38
C LYS A 519 31.92 12.50 -3.99
N TYR A 520 31.01 13.44 -3.70
CA TYR A 520 29.66 13.15 -3.24
C TYR A 520 28.60 13.24 -4.36
N ASP A 521 28.85 14.07 -5.37
CA ASP A 521 27.94 14.34 -6.48
C ASP A 521 28.05 13.32 -7.62
N ASN A 522 29.27 12.85 -7.89
CA ASN A 522 29.60 11.79 -8.85
C ASN A 522 30.62 10.79 -8.26
N PRO A 523 30.27 10.03 -7.19
CA PRO A 523 31.11 8.97 -6.64
C PRO A 523 31.35 7.84 -7.65
N LYS A 524 32.34 6.97 -7.35
CA LYS A 524 32.73 5.86 -8.24
C LYS A 524 31.61 4.83 -8.52
N TYR A 525 30.56 4.82 -7.70
CA TYR A 525 29.37 4.02 -7.90
C TYR A 525 28.13 4.87 -7.59
N LEU A 526 27.16 4.91 -8.52
CA LEU A 526 26.04 5.88 -8.50
C LEU A 526 24.68 5.29 -8.15
N THR A 527 24.61 4.00 -7.81
CA THR A 527 23.37 3.20 -7.73
C THR A 527 22.63 3.07 -9.08
N TRP A 528 21.88 1.97 -9.24
CA TRP A 528 20.96 1.72 -10.36
C TRP A 528 19.94 2.84 -10.54
N GLY A 529 19.57 3.52 -9.44
CA GLY A 529 18.70 4.71 -9.45
C GLY A 529 19.27 5.94 -10.18
N SER A 530 20.59 5.96 -10.46
CA SER A 530 21.16 6.88 -11.45
C SER A 530 21.08 6.29 -12.86
N TYR A 531 21.52 5.03 -13.02
CA TYR A 531 21.69 4.38 -14.33
C TYR A 531 20.39 4.13 -15.10
N VAL A 532 19.28 3.83 -14.42
CA VAL A 532 17.96 3.50 -15.01
C VAL A 532 17.36 4.67 -15.84
N TYR A 533 17.80 5.90 -15.57
CA TYR A 533 17.40 7.10 -16.34
C TYR A 533 18.31 7.39 -17.55
N GLY A 534 19.29 6.53 -17.80
CA GLY A 534 20.28 6.63 -18.86
C GLY A 534 21.63 7.20 -18.39
N LYS A 535 22.70 6.79 -19.08
CA LYS A 535 24.14 7.04 -18.83
C LYS A 535 24.59 8.48 -18.50
N ASP A 536 23.73 9.47 -18.71
CA ASP A 536 24.02 10.89 -18.57
C ASP A 536 23.48 11.49 -17.26
N ASN A 537 22.92 10.65 -16.38
CA ASN A 537 22.44 11.01 -15.04
C ASN A 537 23.49 10.75 -13.96
N TYR A 538 23.47 11.61 -12.95
CA TYR A 538 24.25 11.57 -11.71
C TYR A 538 23.30 11.51 -10.51
N LEU A 539 23.83 11.33 -9.29
CA LEU A 539 23.00 11.33 -8.08
C LEU A 539 22.25 12.67 -7.88
N PHE A 540 22.86 13.80 -8.26
CA PHE A 540 22.23 15.13 -8.17
C PHE A 540 21.17 15.42 -9.27
N SER A 541 20.82 14.45 -10.12
CA SER A 541 19.85 14.67 -11.20
C SER A 541 18.47 14.95 -10.61
N LYS A 542 17.93 16.16 -10.87
CA LYS A 542 16.66 16.67 -10.31
C LYS A 542 16.65 17.03 -8.82
N THR A 543 17.82 17.26 -8.20
CA THR A 543 17.93 17.71 -6.80
C THR A 543 19.11 18.69 -6.61
N GLU A 544 19.14 19.39 -5.48
CA GLU A 544 20.32 20.11 -4.97
C GLU A 544 21.59 19.22 -4.92
N CYS A 545 22.77 19.85 -4.99
CA CYS A 545 24.06 19.16 -5.03
C CYS A 545 24.39 18.44 -3.72
N LEU A 546 24.91 17.22 -3.79
CA LEU A 546 25.07 16.33 -2.64
C LEU A 546 26.28 16.66 -1.75
N CYS A 547 27.27 17.40 -2.28
CA CYS A 547 28.26 18.07 -1.44
C CYS A 547 27.66 19.17 -0.54
N GLY A 548 26.42 19.60 -0.76
CA GLY A 548 25.72 20.61 0.03
C GLY A 548 25.67 20.30 1.53
N LYS A 549 25.65 21.34 2.35
CA LYS A 549 25.74 21.32 3.81
C LYS A 549 24.38 21.65 4.45
N VAL A 550 24.04 20.86 5.47
CA VAL A 550 22.77 20.92 6.22
C VAL A 550 22.99 20.61 7.71
N ALA A 551 21.92 20.58 8.50
CA ALA A 551 21.96 20.38 9.95
C ALA A 551 22.87 21.41 10.66
N GLY A 552 22.84 22.67 10.21
CA GLY A 552 23.71 23.73 10.70
C GLY A 552 25.16 23.62 10.25
N GLY A 553 25.41 23.06 9.05
CA GLY A 553 26.75 22.86 8.47
C GLY A 553 27.44 21.55 8.88
N LYS A 554 26.78 20.73 9.72
CA LYS A 554 27.36 19.53 10.31
C LYS A 554 27.34 18.33 9.35
N GLU A 555 26.23 18.14 8.65
CA GLU A 555 26.03 17.02 7.73
C GLU A 555 26.09 17.41 6.26
N LEU A 556 26.22 16.40 5.40
CA LEU A 556 26.15 16.51 3.95
C LEU A 556 24.76 16.08 3.44
N LEU A 557 24.26 16.74 2.40
CA LEU A 557 23.05 16.32 1.71
C LEU A 557 23.20 14.89 1.17
N TYR A 558 24.40 14.48 0.74
CA TYR A 558 24.75 13.08 0.43
C TYR A 558 24.28 12.02 1.44
N ASN A 559 24.24 12.38 2.72
CA ASN A 559 23.81 11.51 3.82
C ASN A 559 22.31 11.65 4.13
N THR A 560 21.79 12.87 3.99
CA THR A 560 20.49 13.29 4.55
C THR A 560 19.43 13.62 3.49
N HIS A 561 19.75 13.48 2.20
CA HIS A 561 18.87 13.78 1.07
C HIS A 561 17.49 13.13 1.23
N SER A 562 17.48 11.80 1.38
CA SER A 562 16.29 10.98 1.65
C SER A 562 15.52 11.33 2.94
N LEU A 563 16.01 12.27 3.76
CA LEU A 563 15.36 12.74 4.99
C LEU A 563 14.72 14.12 4.83
N TYR A 564 14.84 14.79 3.68
CA TYR A 564 14.39 16.17 3.51
C TYR A 564 12.87 16.31 3.69
N GLY A 565 12.06 15.52 2.97
CA GLY A 565 10.61 15.50 3.11
C GLY A 565 10.13 15.13 4.52
N LEU A 566 10.80 14.17 5.18
CA LEU A 566 10.55 13.82 6.59
C LEU A 566 10.77 15.02 7.52
N TRP A 567 11.86 15.76 7.37
CA TRP A 567 12.14 16.92 8.21
C TRP A 567 11.25 18.11 7.90
N MET A 568 10.91 18.34 6.63
CA MET A 568 9.89 19.33 6.23
C MET A 568 8.54 19.00 6.88
N ALA A 569 8.08 17.74 6.79
CA ALA A 569 6.85 17.28 7.43
C ALA A 569 6.89 17.46 8.96
N HIS A 570 7.99 17.13 9.63
CA HIS A 570 8.16 17.37 11.06
C HIS A 570 8.08 18.87 11.45
N ARG A 571 8.53 19.80 10.58
CA ARG A 571 8.35 21.25 10.84
C ARG A 571 6.93 21.73 10.51
N SER A 572 6.34 21.25 9.42
CA SER A 572 5.00 21.65 8.97
C SER A 572 3.87 21.09 9.83
N GLN A 573 4.03 19.91 10.45
CA GLN A 573 3.02 19.34 11.36
C GLN A 573 2.76 20.27 12.56
N LYS A 574 3.80 20.96 13.06
CA LYS A 574 3.67 21.96 14.13
C LYS A 574 2.82 23.18 13.75
N VAL A 575 2.61 23.44 12.45
CA VAL A 575 1.72 24.51 11.98
C VAL A 575 0.26 24.17 12.27
N LEU A 576 -0.12 22.89 12.11
CA LEU A 576 -1.47 22.41 12.42
C LEU A 576 -1.79 22.65 13.90
N GLU A 577 -0.85 22.32 14.78
CA GLU A 577 -0.96 22.54 16.23
C GLU A 577 -0.92 24.03 16.63
N GLN A 578 0.10 24.77 16.18
CA GLN A 578 0.46 26.09 16.74
C GLN A 578 -0.16 27.28 16.01
N VAL A 579 -0.58 27.10 14.74
CA VAL A 579 -1.20 28.17 13.92
C VAL A 579 -2.68 27.88 13.70
N LEU A 580 -3.04 26.63 13.37
CA LEU A 580 -4.41 26.25 13.03
C LEU A 580 -5.22 25.68 14.22
N ASN A 581 -4.55 25.31 15.33
CA ASN A 581 -5.15 24.71 16.53
C ASN A 581 -6.08 23.51 16.22
N THR A 582 -5.64 22.65 15.31
CA THR A 582 -6.32 21.44 14.86
C THR A 582 -5.29 20.33 14.66
N ARG A 583 -5.69 19.05 14.73
CA ARG A 583 -4.82 17.98 14.24
C ARG A 583 -4.72 18.00 12.70
N GLY A 584 -5.71 18.61 12.04
CA GLY A 584 -5.79 18.81 10.59
C GLY A 584 -5.53 17.53 9.80
N SER A 585 -4.91 17.69 8.63
CA SER A 585 -4.06 16.67 8.04
C SER A 585 -2.91 17.34 7.28
N MET A 586 -1.99 16.51 6.81
CA MET A 586 -1.01 16.92 5.83
C MET A 586 -0.79 15.79 4.83
N ILE A 587 -0.45 16.15 3.60
CA ILE A 587 0.01 15.24 2.56
C ILE A 587 1.37 15.71 2.04
N CYS A 588 2.31 14.77 1.89
CA CYS A 588 3.72 15.01 1.61
C CYS A 588 4.21 14.07 0.52
N ARG A 589 4.96 14.60 -0.47
CA ARG A 589 5.46 13.78 -1.58
C ARG A 589 6.61 12.90 -1.13
N SER A 590 7.75 13.49 -0.77
CA SER A 590 8.90 12.73 -0.31
C SER A 590 8.73 12.24 1.12
N THR A 591 9.09 10.99 1.37
CA THR A 591 8.86 10.30 2.65
C THR A 591 10.02 9.35 2.99
N TYR A 592 10.34 9.25 4.27
CA TYR A 592 11.23 8.23 4.84
C TYR A 592 10.49 7.43 5.92
N SER A 593 11.01 6.29 6.35
CA SER A 593 10.56 5.61 7.58
C SER A 593 10.42 6.62 8.74
N SER A 594 9.32 6.54 9.51
CA SER A 594 8.87 7.53 10.53
C SER A 594 8.03 8.72 10.00
N SER A 595 7.92 8.96 8.68
CA SER A 595 7.13 10.11 8.15
C SER A 595 5.64 10.06 8.48
N GLY A 596 5.08 8.85 8.58
CA GLY A 596 3.67 8.64 8.94
C GLY A 596 3.24 9.25 10.27
N ARG A 597 4.18 9.57 11.18
CA ARG A 597 3.92 10.29 12.44
C ARG A 597 3.48 11.74 12.25
N TYR A 598 3.73 12.32 11.08
CA TYR A 598 3.60 13.75 10.82
C TYR A 598 2.70 14.07 9.62
N THR A 599 2.54 13.14 8.68
CA THR A 599 1.88 13.37 7.40
C THR A 599 1.34 12.08 6.79
N GLY A 600 0.32 12.21 5.95
CA GLY A 600 -0.01 11.22 4.92
C GLY A 600 0.80 11.44 3.64
N HIS A 601 0.43 10.71 2.60
CA HIS A 601 1.13 10.69 1.31
C HIS A 601 0.11 10.57 0.15
N TRP A 602 0.49 11.01 -1.05
CA TRP A 602 -0.19 10.61 -2.28
C TRP A 602 0.86 10.04 -3.24
N LEU A 603 0.48 9.02 -4.01
CA LEU A 603 1.37 8.25 -4.90
C LEU A 603 1.89 9.04 -6.14
N GLY A 604 1.98 10.37 -6.03
CA GLY A 604 2.59 11.27 -6.99
C GLY A 604 1.87 11.45 -8.32
N ASP A 605 2.65 11.92 -9.29
CA ASP A 605 2.26 12.42 -10.61
C ASP A 605 1.86 11.29 -11.58
N ASN A 606 0.91 10.47 -11.17
CA ASN A 606 0.40 9.33 -11.92
C ASN A 606 -0.20 9.72 -13.29
N SER A 607 -0.28 8.78 -14.23
CA SER A 607 -0.86 9.04 -15.56
C SER A 607 -2.33 8.62 -15.67
N ALA A 608 -3.07 9.27 -16.57
CA ALA A 608 -4.47 8.95 -16.89
C ALA A 608 -4.62 7.72 -17.81
N ASN A 609 -4.10 6.57 -17.36
CA ASN A 609 -4.22 5.26 -18.00
C ASN A 609 -4.79 4.20 -17.02
N TRP A 610 -4.88 2.94 -17.43
CA TRP A 610 -5.46 1.86 -16.61
C TRP A 610 -4.44 1.18 -15.70
N GLU A 611 -3.18 1.25 -16.07
CA GLU A 611 -2.04 0.67 -15.40
C GLU A 611 -1.71 1.46 -14.11
N ASP A 612 -1.81 2.78 -14.11
CA ASP A 612 -1.72 3.64 -12.92
C ASP A 612 -2.92 3.46 -11.96
N LEU A 613 -4.12 3.16 -12.50
CA LEU A 613 -5.26 2.74 -11.68
C LEU A 613 -4.95 1.41 -10.96
N GLN A 614 -4.35 0.44 -11.67
CA GLN A 614 -3.94 -0.86 -11.11
C GLN A 614 -2.84 -0.71 -10.04
N THR A 615 -1.75 -0.02 -10.35
CA THR A 615 -0.61 0.13 -9.42
C THR A 615 -0.96 0.99 -8.20
N SER A 616 -1.92 1.91 -8.31
CA SER A 616 -2.34 2.68 -7.13
C SER A 616 -3.07 1.87 -6.05
N VAL A 617 -3.68 0.72 -6.41
CA VAL A 617 -4.22 -0.24 -5.42
C VAL A 617 -3.08 -0.94 -4.67
N ILE A 618 -1.98 -1.23 -5.37
CA ILE A 618 -0.77 -1.87 -4.81
C ILE A 618 -0.07 -0.89 -3.86
N GLY A 619 0.27 0.31 -4.33
CA GLY A 619 0.93 1.34 -3.51
C GLY A 619 0.13 1.72 -2.25
N ALA A 620 -1.21 1.73 -2.32
CA ALA A 620 -2.05 1.97 -1.14
C ALA A 620 -1.95 0.86 -0.08
N MET A 621 -1.74 -0.41 -0.48
CA MET A 621 -1.42 -1.49 0.44
C MET A 621 0.00 -1.35 1.02
N GLU A 622 0.98 -0.97 0.19
CA GLU A 622 2.39 -0.87 0.59
C GLU A 622 2.63 0.25 1.59
N PHE A 623 2.11 1.45 1.34
CA PHE A 623 2.23 2.58 2.27
C PHE A 623 1.54 2.35 3.61
N ASN A 624 0.59 1.39 3.70
CA ASN A 624 0.03 1.00 5.00
C ASN A 624 1.04 0.28 5.90
N TRP A 625 1.92 -0.59 5.37
CA TRP A 625 3.00 -1.18 6.18
C TRP A 625 4.24 -0.29 6.30
N PHE A 626 4.44 0.69 5.41
CA PHE A 626 5.39 1.78 5.67
C PHE A 626 4.93 2.75 6.79
N GLY A 627 3.73 2.54 7.35
CA GLY A 627 3.20 3.31 8.47
C GLY A 627 2.48 4.58 8.07
N MET A 628 2.03 4.68 6.82
CA MET A 628 1.36 5.83 6.23
C MET A 628 -0.04 5.45 5.72
N PRO A 629 -0.97 5.04 6.60
CA PRO A 629 -2.30 4.59 6.19
C PRO A 629 -3.15 5.69 5.53
N PHE A 630 -2.87 6.97 5.82
CA PHE A 630 -3.49 8.11 5.12
C PHE A 630 -2.83 8.32 3.76
N VAL A 631 -3.15 7.40 2.84
CA VAL A 631 -2.61 7.35 1.47
C VAL A 631 -3.72 7.25 0.43
N GLY A 632 -3.40 7.68 -0.80
CA GLY A 632 -4.23 7.52 -1.99
C GLY A 632 -3.49 7.91 -3.26
N SER A 633 -4.20 7.92 -4.39
CA SER A 633 -3.69 8.36 -5.69
C SER A 633 -4.54 9.49 -6.25
N ASP A 634 -3.99 10.24 -7.20
CA ASP A 634 -4.73 11.29 -7.88
C ASP A 634 -5.78 10.67 -8.82
N VAL A 635 -7.04 10.81 -8.39
CA VAL A 635 -8.18 10.10 -8.96
C VAL A 635 -8.51 10.63 -10.35
N CYS A 636 -8.65 9.71 -11.29
CA CYS A 636 -8.74 9.88 -12.75
C CYS A 636 -7.39 10.09 -13.48
N GLY A 637 -6.28 10.21 -12.74
CA GLY A 637 -4.90 10.33 -13.24
C GLY A 637 -4.47 11.77 -13.50
N PHE A 638 -3.31 12.18 -13.00
CA PHE A 638 -2.79 13.53 -13.11
C PHE A 638 -2.31 13.86 -14.53
N ILE A 639 -1.40 13.07 -15.10
CA ILE A 639 -0.80 13.33 -16.43
C ILE A 639 -1.71 12.86 -17.55
N GLY A 640 -2.03 13.77 -18.47
CA GLY A 640 -2.75 13.48 -19.72
C GLY A 640 -4.21 13.89 -19.67
N ASN A 641 -5.04 13.31 -20.55
CA ASN A 641 -6.50 13.52 -20.51
C ASN A 641 -7.17 12.19 -20.19
N THR A 642 -7.91 12.13 -19.08
CA THR A 642 -8.67 10.93 -18.73
C THR A 642 -9.82 10.65 -19.70
N THR A 643 -10.45 9.49 -19.53
CA THR A 643 -11.66 9.10 -20.26
C THR A 643 -12.82 8.89 -19.29
N GLU A 644 -14.06 9.01 -19.78
CA GLU A 644 -15.27 8.81 -18.97
C GLU A 644 -15.25 7.48 -18.22
N GLU A 645 -14.90 6.38 -18.91
CA GLU A 645 -14.80 5.05 -18.30
C GLU A 645 -13.71 4.97 -17.23
N LEU A 646 -12.50 5.44 -17.53
CA LEU A 646 -11.37 5.39 -16.59
C LEU A 646 -11.67 6.23 -15.35
N CYS A 647 -12.15 7.46 -15.54
CA CYS A 647 -12.45 8.35 -14.43
C CYS A 647 -13.63 7.82 -13.59
N LEU A 648 -14.62 7.16 -14.21
CA LEU A 648 -15.68 6.45 -13.50
C LEU A 648 -15.11 5.35 -12.60
N ARG A 649 -14.27 4.45 -13.14
CA ARG A 649 -13.65 3.37 -12.35
C ARG A 649 -12.70 3.89 -11.27
N TRP A 650 -11.98 4.96 -11.54
CA TRP A 650 -11.09 5.57 -10.56
C TRP A 650 -11.85 6.26 -9.44
N GLN A 651 -12.97 6.95 -9.72
CA GLN A 651 -13.84 7.51 -8.66
C GLN A 651 -14.48 6.39 -7.82
N GLN A 652 -14.87 5.28 -8.44
CA GLN A 652 -15.34 4.09 -7.71
C GLN A 652 -14.27 3.48 -6.81
N MET A 653 -13.03 3.34 -7.27
CA MET A 653 -11.93 2.76 -6.51
C MET A 653 -11.39 3.73 -5.43
N GLY A 654 -11.10 4.97 -5.81
CA GLY A 654 -10.42 5.96 -4.97
C GLY A 654 -11.21 6.38 -3.73
N ALA A 655 -12.54 6.20 -3.72
CA ALA A 655 -13.36 6.34 -2.52
C ALA A 655 -12.94 5.35 -1.40
N PHE A 656 -12.29 4.24 -1.74
CA PHE A 656 -11.79 3.24 -0.78
C PHE A 656 -10.34 3.50 -0.33
N HIS A 657 -9.67 4.52 -0.89
CA HIS A 657 -8.43 5.06 -0.32
C HIS A 657 -8.76 6.08 0.80
N PRO A 658 -8.10 6.03 1.98
CA PRO A 658 -8.37 6.97 3.06
C PRO A 658 -8.21 8.43 2.65
N PHE A 659 -7.16 8.77 1.90
CA PHE A 659 -7.05 10.03 1.17
C PHE A 659 -7.67 9.89 -0.23
N THR A 660 -8.66 10.72 -0.56
CA THR A 660 -9.32 10.71 -1.89
C THR A 660 -9.29 12.11 -2.51
N ARG A 661 -8.35 12.33 -3.42
CA ARG A 661 -8.21 13.59 -4.17
C ARG A 661 -8.42 13.35 -5.66
N ASN A 662 -9.31 14.09 -6.31
CA ASN A 662 -9.28 14.27 -7.76
C ASN A 662 -8.34 15.44 -8.07
N HIS A 663 -7.33 15.19 -8.90
CA HIS A 663 -6.29 16.14 -9.27
C HIS A 663 -5.93 15.95 -10.76
N ASN A 664 -5.24 16.91 -11.38
CA ASN A 664 -5.07 16.97 -12.83
C ASN A 664 -3.95 17.94 -13.24
N ILE A 665 -3.19 17.59 -14.28
CA ILE A 665 -2.09 18.41 -14.82
C ILE A 665 -2.55 19.70 -15.53
N LYS A 666 -1.70 20.73 -15.51
CA LYS A 666 -1.91 22.00 -16.21
C LYS A 666 -2.11 21.81 -17.71
N GLY A 667 -3.17 22.40 -18.26
CA GLY A 667 -3.50 22.37 -19.69
C GLY A 667 -4.26 21.12 -20.19
N ALA A 668 -4.47 20.11 -19.35
CA ALA A 668 -5.39 19.02 -19.66
C ALA A 668 -6.86 19.42 -19.40
N LYS A 669 -7.80 18.70 -20.04
CA LYS A 669 -9.25 18.96 -19.94
C LYS A 669 -9.74 18.94 -18.48
N PRO A 670 -10.87 19.60 -18.16
CA PRO A 670 -11.63 19.35 -16.94
C PRO A 670 -11.86 17.85 -16.70
N GLN A 671 -11.68 17.40 -15.45
CA GLN A 671 -11.96 16.02 -15.02
C GLN A 671 -12.52 15.92 -13.59
N ASP A 672 -13.02 17.04 -13.07
CA ASP A 672 -13.90 17.03 -11.90
C ASP A 672 -15.09 16.08 -12.15
N PRO A 673 -15.57 15.33 -11.15
CA PRO A 673 -16.50 14.23 -11.39
C PRO A 673 -17.88 14.67 -11.94
N ALA A 674 -18.18 15.97 -11.97
CA ALA A 674 -19.36 16.54 -12.62
C ALA A 674 -19.26 16.67 -14.15
N GLN A 675 -18.10 16.44 -14.78
CA GLN A 675 -17.93 16.52 -16.24
C GLN A 675 -18.77 15.49 -17.03
N TRP A 676 -19.13 14.36 -16.41
CA TRP A 676 -19.97 13.33 -17.02
C TRP A 676 -21.07 12.88 -16.04
N PRO A 677 -22.34 12.74 -16.46
CA PRO A 677 -23.41 12.26 -15.58
C PRO A 677 -23.18 10.85 -15.01
N SER A 678 -22.45 10.01 -15.75
CA SER A 678 -22.03 8.66 -15.35
C SER A 678 -21.01 8.71 -14.20
N VAL A 679 -19.93 9.47 -14.36
CA VAL A 679 -18.89 9.72 -13.35
C VAL A 679 -19.52 10.38 -12.12
N ALA A 680 -20.42 11.34 -12.29
CA ALA A 680 -21.14 11.98 -11.19
C ALA A 680 -22.01 10.99 -10.38
N LYS A 681 -22.74 10.08 -11.05
CA LYS A 681 -23.50 9.01 -10.37
C LYS A 681 -22.56 8.08 -9.58
N ALA A 682 -21.48 7.62 -10.22
CA ALA A 682 -20.55 6.67 -9.63
C ALA A 682 -19.74 7.25 -8.46
N ALA A 683 -19.21 8.47 -8.62
CA ALA A 683 -18.52 9.20 -7.56
C ALA A 683 -19.44 9.44 -6.36
N ARG A 684 -20.68 9.92 -6.58
CA ARG A 684 -21.65 10.12 -5.51
C ARG A 684 -21.98 8.83 -4.77
N GLN A 685 -22.19 7.70 -5.46
CA GLN A 685 -22.48 6.41 -4.82
C GLN A 685 -21.28 5.90 -4.00
N ALA A 686 -20.06 5.93 -4.56
CA ALA A 686 -18.86 5.44 -3.89
C ALA A 686 -18.43 6.33 -2.70
N LEU A 687 -18.52 7.66 -2.84
CA LEU A 687 -18.23 8.59 -1.76
C LEU A 687 -19.28 8.54 -0.65
N LEU A 688 -20.57 8.43 -0.96
CA LEU A 688 -21.59 8.22 0.08
C LEU A 688 -21.38 6.88 0.81
N PHE A 689 -20.94 5.82 0.12
CA PHE A 689 -20.54 4.57 0.79
C PHE A 689 -19.36 4.78 1.74
N LYS A 690 -18.29 5.46 1.29
CA LYS A 690 -17.13 5.83 2.14
C LYS A 690 -17.59 6.59 3.38
N TYR A 691 -18.45 7.59 3.20
CA TYR A 691 -18.94 8.46 4.27
C TYR A 691 -19.84 7.68 5.25
N HIS A 692 -20.62 6.71 4.75
CA HIS A 692 -21.48 5.87 5.59
C HIS A 692 -20.65 5.01 6.55
N TYR A 693 -19.65 4.31 6.03
CA TYR A 693 -18.75 3.44 6.81
C TYR A 693 -17.57 4.18 7.47
N LEU A 694 -17.54 5.52 7.43
CA LEU A 694 -16.43 6.28 7.98
C LEU A 694 -16.22 6.08 9.50
N PRO A 695 -17.23 5.88 10.37
CA PRO A 695 -16.99 5.53 11.78
C PRO A 695 -16.18 4.24 11.98
N TYR A 696 -16.33 3.24 11.10
CA TYR A 696 -15.48 2.05 11.11
C TYR A 696 -14.06 2.37 10.65
N LEU A 697 -13.90 3.02 9.49
CA LEU A 697 -12.59 3.41 8.95
C LEU A 697 -11.82 4.33 9.94
N TYR A 698 -12.51 5.26 10.59
CA TYR A 698 -11.95 6.15 11.59
C TYR A 698 -11.50 5.39 12.85
N THR A 699 -12.23 4.34 13.25
CA THR A 699 -11.80 3.44 14.33
C THR A 699 -10.56 2.63 13.94
N LEU A 700 -10.41 2.23 12.67
CA LEU A 700 -9.17 1.62 12.18
C LEU A 700 -7.98 2.58 12.26
N PHE A 701 -8.18 3.88 11.97
CA PHE A 701 -7.13 4.90 12.12
C PHE A 701 -6.73 5.14 13.58
N TYR A 702 -7.67 5.09 14.52
CA TYR A 702 -7.35 5.12 15.95
C TYR A 702 -6.51 3.90 16.37
N ARG A 703 -6.88 2.69 15.89
CA ARG A 703 -6.08 1.47 16.08
C ARG A 703 -4.69 1.55 15.44
N ALA A 704 -4.55 2.18 14.28
CA ALA A 704 -3.26 2.43 13.63
C ALA A 704 -2.38 3.37 14.48
N THR A 705 -2.95 4.51 14.88
CA THR A 705 -2.27 5.55 15.68
C THR A 705 -1.79 5.00 17.04
N LEU A 706 -2.65 4.26 17.75
CA LEU A 706 -2.36 3.84 19.13
C LEU A 706 -1.59 2.51 19.21
N HIS A 707 -1.76 1.61 18.24
CA HIS A 707 -1.25 0.24 18.31
C HIS A 707 -0.50 -0.26 17.05
N GLY A 708 -0.28 0.58 16.04
CA GLY A 708 0.49 0.22 14.85
C GLY A 708 -0.22 -0.73 13.87
N HIS A 709 -1.55 -0.84 13.94
CA HIS A 709 -2.34 -1.63 12.99
C HIS A 709 -2.33 -1.05 11.57
N THR A 710 -2.44 -1.90 10.55
CA THR A 710 -2.69 -1.47 9.15
C THR A 710 -4.17 -1.08 8.95
N VAL A 711 -4.48 -0.21 7.98
CA VAL A 711 -5.88 0.17 7.66
C VAL A 711 -6.33 -0.48 6.36
N ILE A 712 -5.66 -0.20 5.24
CA ILE A 712 -5.71 -1.06 4.05
C ILE A 712 -4.70 -2.20 4.25
N ARG A 713 -5.10 -3.44 3.97
CA ARG A 713 -4.21 -4.62 4.01
C ARG A 713 -4.55 -5.64 2.90
N PRO A 714 -3.57 -6.34 2.30
CA PRO A 714 -3.84 -7.51 1.47
C PRO A 714 -4.55 -8.62 2.24
N LEU A 715 -5.22 -9.54 1.52
CA LEU A 715 -5.97 -10.63 2.15
C LEU A 715 -5.08 -11.57 3.00
N PHE A 716 -3.80 -11.75 2.66
CA PHE A 716 -2.91 -12.63 3.43
C PHE A 716 -2.64 -12.17 4.87
N PHE A 717 -2.97 -10.91 5.21
CA PHE A 717 -2.95 -10.46 6.61
C PHE A 717 -4.04 -11.13 7.46
N GLU A 718 -5.19 -11.43 6.85
CA GLU A 718 -6.36 -12.01 7.50
C GLU A 718 -6.48 -13.53 7.26
N PHE A 719 -5.71 -14.04 6.30
CA PHE A 719 -5.73 -15.43 5.83
C PHE A 719 -4.29 -15.97 5.55
N PRO A 720 -3.33 -15.85 6.48
CA PRO A 720 -1.92 -16.18 6.22
C PRO A 720 -1.68 -17.67 5.88
N SER A 721 -2.57 -18.58 6.29
CA SER A 721 -2.49 -20.01 5.92
C SER A 721 -3.10 -20.34 4.55
N ASP A 722 -3.55 -19.33 3.79
CA ASP A 722 -4.15 -19.49 2.46
C ASP A 722 -3.23 -18.89 1.40
N HIS A 723 -2.34 -19.72 0.85
CA HIS A 723 -1.30 -19.28 -0.08
C HIS A 723 -1.86 -18.70 -1.40
N GLN A 724 -3.15 -18.91 -1.73
CA GLN A 724 -3.75 -18.20 -2.87
C GLN A 724 -3.85 -16.68 -2.63
N THR A 725 -3.87 -16.24 -1.37
CA THR A 725 -3.96 -14.83 -1.01
C THR A 725 -2.65 -14.05 -1.14
N TYR A 726 -1.52 -14.74 -1.33
CA TYR A 726 -0.18 -14.14 -1.39
C TYR A 726 0.08 -13.30 -2.66
N GLU A 727 -0.66 -13.55 -3.75
CA GLU A 727 -0.40 -12.90 -5.05
C GLU A 727 -1.51 -11.91 -5.45
N LEU A 728 -2.55 -11.77 -4.62
CA LEU A 728 -3.74 -10.95 -4.87
C LEU A 728 -3.41 -9.46 -4.81
N SER A 729 -3.08 -8.90 -5.97
CA SER A 729 -2.61 -7.52 -6.10
C SER A 729 -3.73 -6.48 -6.27
N TYR A 730 -4.96 -6.90 -6.60
CA TYR A 730 -6.08 -6.02 -6.95
C TYR A 730 -7.35 -6.24 -6.11
N GLN A 731 -7.22 -6.83 -4.92
CA GLN A 731 -8.30 -6.90 -3.92
C GLN A 731 -7.69 -6.79 -2.53
N PHE A 732 -8.33 -5.99 -1.66
CA PHE A 732 -7.78 -5.64 -0.35
C PHE A 732 -8.87 -5.61 0.72
N MET A 733 -8.45 -5.51 1.97
CA MET A 733 -9.32 -5.36 3.12
C MET A 733 -9.20 -3.96 3.72
N TRP A 734 -10.32 -3.40 4.20
CA TRP A 734 -10.33 -2.39 5.26
C TRP A 734 -10.38 -3.13 6.60
N GLY A 735 -9.28 -3.04 7.36
CA GLY A 735 -9.08 -3.77 8.60
C GLY A 735 -9.28 -5.28 8.39
N SER A 736 -9.93 -5.93 9.35
CA SER A 736 -10.29 -7.34 9.28
C SER A 736 -11.71 -7.61 8.77
N GLY A 737 -12.53 -6.57 8.56
CA GLY A 737 -14.00 -6.69 8.47
C GLY A 737 -14.63 -6.49 7.10
N MET A 738 -13.97 -5.80 6.17
CA MET A 738 -14.55 -5.45 4.87
C MET A 738 -13.54 -5.73 3.74
N MET A 739 -13.94 -6.50 2.72
CA MET A 739 -13.16 -6.70 1.48
C MET A 739 -13.65 -5.75 0.39
N ILE A 740 -12.73 -5.13 -0.33
CA ILE A 740 -12.96 -4.26 -1.48
C ILE A 740 -12.42 -4.95 -2.73
N ILE A 741 -13.21 -4.98 -3.82
CA ILE A 741 -12.85 -5.60 -5.10
C ILE A 741 -12.96 -4.54 -6.21
N PRO A 742 -11.92 -3.72 -6.44
CA PRO A 742 -11.89 -2.72 -7.51
C PRO A 742 -12.01 -3.29 -8.93
N VAL A 743 -12.48 -2.45 -9.87
CA VAL A 743 -12.66 -2.81 -11.27
C VAL A 743 -11.61 -2.08 -12.11
N VAL A 744 -10.43 -2.70 -12.25
CA VAL A 744 -9.19 -2.05 -12.74
C VAL A 744 -8.81 -2.39 -14.18
N PHE A 745 -9.75 -2.94 -14.96
CA PHE A 745 -9.53 -3.31 -16.37
C PHE A 745 -10.54 -2.64 -17.32
N LYS A 746 -10.04 -2.18 -18.47
CA LYS A 746 -10.80 -1.46 -19.48
C LYS A 746 -11.90 -2.32 -20.11
N GLY A 747 -13.09 -1.77 -20.30
CA GLY A 747 -14.25 -2.47 -20.87
C GLY A 747 -14.91 -3.48 -19.93
N ALA A 748 -14.41 -3.64 -18.69
CA ALA A 748 -14.93 -4.63 -17.75
C ALA A 748 -16.36 -4.29 -17.32
N LYS A 749 -17.28 -5.26 -17.51
CA LYS A 749 -18.67 -5.26 -17.00
C LYS A 749 -18.90 -6.27 -15.88
N SER A 750 -17.84 -6.98 -15.50
CA SER A 750 -17.77 -7.94 -14.42
C SER A 750 -16.33 -7.99 -13.91
N VAL A 751 -16.14 -8.43 -12.67
CA VAL A 751 -14.81 -8.64 -12.07
C VAL A 751 -14.79 -10.00 -11.37
N ASP A 752 -13.68 -10.72 -11.52
CA ASP A 752 -13.42 -11.98 -10.81
C ASP A 752 -12.59 -11.69 -9.55
N ALA A 753 -12.96 -12.29 -8.43
CA ALA A 753 -12.23 -12.18 -7.17
C ALA A 753 -12.08 -13.54 -6.46
N TYR A 754 -11.00 -13.69 -5.70
CA TYR A 754 -10.83 -14.79 -4.77
C TYR A 754 -11.57 -14.51 -3.46
N ILE A 755 -12.38 -15.46 -2.99
CA ILE A 755 -13.20 -15.30 -1.78
C ILE A 755 -12.82 -16.40 -0.77
N PRO A 756 -11.97 -16.11 0.24
CA PRO A 756 -11.45 -17.08 1.18
C PRO A 756 -12.55 -17.92 1.85
N SER A 757 -12.49 -19.24 1.63
CA SER A 757 -13.52 -20.20 2.07
C SER A 757 -13.55 -20.45 3.57
N THR A 758 -12.52 -20.01 4.30
CA THR A 758 -12.40 -20.09 5.77
C THR A 758 -13.22 -19.02 6.50
N ALA A 759 -13.81 -18.06 5.79
CA ALA A 759 -14.68 -17.01 6.33
C ALA A 759 -16.05 -16.97 5.64
N THR A 760 -17.04 -16.45 6.37
CA THR A 760 -18.37 -16.12 5.85
C THR A 760 -18.34 -14.70 5.28
N TRP A 761 -19.00 -14.45 4.15
CA TRP A 761 -19.02 -13.14 3.49
C TRP A 761 -20.43 -12.73 3.07
N TYR A 762 -20.74 -11.44 3.11
CA TYR A 762 -22.03 -10.86 2.72
C TYR A 762 -21.83 -9.63 1.85
N SER A 763 -22.67 -9.42 0.82
CA SER A 763 -22.55 -8.23 -0.02
C SER A 763 -23.01 -6.94 0.69
N LEU A 764 -22.32 -5.84 0.43
CA LEU A 764 -22.65 -4.49 0.89
C LEU A 764 -23.19 -3.57 -0.23
N ARG A 765 -23.43 -4.09 -1.43
CA ARG A 765 -24.01 -3.31 -2.54
C ARG A 765 -25.54 -3.25 -2.46
N ASP A 766 -26.12 -2.14 -2.91
CA ASP A 766 -27.56 -1.89 -2.86
C ASP A 766 -28.43 -2.97 -3.55
N ASN A 767 -27.90 -3.63 -4.60
CA ASN A 767 -28.64 -4.59 -5.42
C ASN A 767 -28.66 -6.03 -4.86
N ASP A 768 -27.71 -6.41 -4.00
CA ASP A 768 -27.65 -7.71 -3.34
C ASP A 768 -27.31 -7.64 -1.83
N TYR A 769 -27.61 -6.49 -1.21
CA TYR A 769 -27.31 -6.16 0.20
C TYR A 769 -27.69 -7.28 1.18
N GLY A 770 -26.73 -7.69 2.01
CA GLY A 770 -26.89 -8.76 3.00
C GLY A 770 -26.94 -10.18 2.44
N SER A 771 -26.82 -10.37 1.11
CA SER A 771 -26.81 -11.70 0.51
C SER A 771 -25.50 -12.46 0.81
N LEU A 772 -25.63 -13.73 1.20
CA LEU A 772 -24.49 -14.61 1.50
C LEU A 772 -23.63 -14.89 0.25
N VAL A 773 -22.40 -14.40 0.27
CA VAL A 773 -21.36 -14.68 -0.71
C VAL A 773 -20.55 -15.88 -0.23
N LYS A 774 -20.92 -17.09 -0.68
CA LYS A 774 -20.14 -18.30 -0.39
C LYS A 774 -18.69 -18.15 -0.88
N GLY A 775 -17.73 -18.38 0.01
CA GLY A 775 -16.32 -18.53 -0.34
C GLY A 775 -16.03 -19.84 -1.09
N SER A 776 -14.90 -19.90 -1.78
CA SER A 776 -14.63 -20.92 -2.80
C SER A 776 -13.13 -21.01 -3.08
N PRO A 777 -12.56 -22.21 -3.33
CA PRO A 777 -11.18 -22.36 -3.81
C PRO A 777 -11.00 -21.95 -5.28
N ASN A 778 -12.11 -21.70 -6.00
CA ASN A 778 -12.14 -21.13 -7.34
C ASN A 778 -12.58 -19.66 -7.26
N TRP A 779 -12.06 -18.84 -8.19
CA TRP A 779 -12.48 -17.46 -8.42
C TRP A 779 -14.00 -17.31 -8.61
N LYS A 780 -14.54 -16.16 -8.22
CA LYS A 780 -15.96 -15.82 -8.33
C LYS A 780 -16.16 -14.51 -9.09
N THR A 781 -16.98 -14.58 -10.14
CA THR A 781 -17.42 -13.42 -10.93
C THR A 781 -18.51 -12.63 -10.22
N PHE A 782 -18.41 -11.30 -10.26
CA PHE A 782 -19.42 -10.34 -9.81
C PHE A 782 -19.79 -9.40 -10.96
N SER A 783 -21.06 -8.94 -11.02
CA SER A 783 -21.42 -7.83 -11.91
C SER A 783 -20.66 -6.56 -11.51
N ALA A 784 -20.25 -5.80 -12.52
CA ALA A 784 -19.63 -4.50 -12.38
C ALA A 784 -20.09 -3.59 -13.53
N GLN A 785 -21.37 -3.20 -13.55
CA GLN A 785 -21.81 -2.15 -14.48
C GLN A 785 -21.19 -0.79 -14.08
N TRP A 786 -21.38 0.23 -14.92
CA TRP A 786 -20.90 1.58 -14.63
C TRP A 786 -21.71 2.29 -13.54
N ASP A 787 -22.91 1.79 -13.26
CA ASP A 787 -23.89 2.46 -12.41
C ASP A 787 -24.31 1.63 -11.18
N GLU A 788 -23.52 0.60 -10.90
CA GLU A 788 -23.44 -0.20 -9.67
C GLU A 788 -22.21 0.24 -8.85
N LEU A 789 -22.26 0.14 -7.53
CA LEU A 789 -21.06 0.14 -6.69
C LEU A 789 -20.19 -1.09 -7.02
N ILE A 790 -18.86 -0.95 -6.93
CA ILE A 790 -17.94 -2.10 -7.03
C ILE A 790 -18.28 -3.16 -5.95
N PRO A 791 -17.93 -4.44 -6.14
CA PRO A 791 -18.17 -5.45 -5.11
C PRO A 791 -17.40 -5.14 -3.82
N VAL A 792 -18.15 -4.97 -2.73
CA VAL A 792 -17.64 -4.78 -1.38
C VAL A 792 -18.35 -5.79 -0.47
N LEU A 793 -17.59 -6.51 0.36
CA LEU A 793 -18.08 -7.63 1.15
C LEU A 793 -17.78 -7.46 2.64
N ALA A 794 -18.80 -7.64 3.49
CA ALA A 794 -18.63 -7.77 4.93
C ALA A 794 -18.20 -9.19 5.31
N ARG A 795 -17.19 -9.32 6.17
CA ARG A 795 -16.73 -10.59 6.76
C ARG A 795 -17.55 -10.91 8.00
N GLY A 796 -18.10 -12.11 8.07
CA GLY A 796 -18.82 -12.62 9.24
C GLY A 796 -17.91 -12.69 10.48
N GLY A 797 -18.35 -12.11 11.59
CA GLY A 797 -17.63 -12.02 12.86
C GLY A 797 -17.13 -10.62 13.23
N VAL A 798 -17.27 -9.60 12.37
CA VAL A 798 -16.77 -8.23 12.63
C VAL A 798 -17.91 -7.20 12.64
N ILE A 799 -18.22 -6.65 13.82
CA ILE A 799 -19.22 -5.58 13.96
C ILE A 799 -18.63 -4.26 13.43
N MET A 800 -19.34 -3.62 12.50
CA MET A 800 -18.95 -2.35 11.89
C MET A 800 -19.91 -1.23 12.32
N PRO A 801 -19.45 -0.22 13.09
CA PRO A 801 -20.22 0.99 13.33
C PRO A 801 -20.21 1.89 12.08
N ARG A 802 -21.33 2.57 11.83
CA ARG A 802 -21.54 3.43 10.68
C ARG A 802 -22.55 4.54 11.01
N GLN A 803 -22.71 5.52 10.14
CA GLN A 803 -23.69 6.62 10.26
C GLN A 803 -24.24 6.92 8.86
N ALA A 804 -25.47 7.40 8.74
CA ALA A 804 -25.99 7.86 7.44
C ALA A 804 -25.06 8.92 6.80
N GLY A 805 -24.67 8.69 5.55
CA GLY A 805 -23.83 9.63 4.79
C GLY A 805 -24.50 10.99 4.50
N ALA A 806 -23.68 11.98 4.14
CA ALA A 806 -24.12 13.32 3.71
C ALA A 806 -23.15 13.90 2.67
N GLU A 807 -23.45 15.05 2.07
CA GLU A 807 -22.54 15.72 1.12
C GLU A 807 -21.29 16.32 1.77
N VAL A 808 -21.31 16.55 3.10
CA VAL A 808 -20.19 17.10 3.89
C VAL A 808 -20.10 16.35 5.23
N LEU A 809 -18.91 15.94 5.65
CA LEU A 809 -18.70 15.12 6.86
C LEU A 809 -19.07 15.85 8.15
N ARG A 810 -19.00 17.19 8.17
CA ARG A 810 -19.55 18.04 9.24
C ARG A 810 -20.98 17.63 9.63
N ASP A 811 -21.79 17.28 8.62
CA ASP A 811 -23.21 17.00 8.81
C ASP A 811 -23.49 15.51 8.92
N ALA A 812 -22.73 14.64 8.22
CA ALA A 812 -22.78 13.18 8.43
C ALA A 812 -22.53 12.79 9.89
N ARG A 813 -21.54 13.43 10.56
CA ARG A 813 -21.21 13.21 11.99
C ARG A 813 -22.39 13.44 12.95
N LYS A 814 -23.43 14.17 12.54
CA LYS A 814 -24.61 14.50 13.37
C LYS A 814 -25.69 13.43 13.29
N ASN A 815 -25.63 12.53 12.30
CA ASN A 815 -26.63 11.49 12.12
C ASN A 815 -26.50 10.40 13.21
N PRO A 816 -27.58 9.70 13.56
CA PRO A 816 -27.50 8.56 14.47
C PRO A 816 -26.49 7.51 14.01
N PHE A 817 -25.88 6.83 14.98
CA PHE A 817 -25.10 5.63 14.71
C PHE A 817 -26.01 4.48 14.30
N GLU A 818 -25.45 3.61 13.47
CA GLU A 818 -25.98 2.29 13.12
C GLU A 818 -24.89 1.26 13.41
N LEU A 819 -25.29 0.03 13.74
CA LEU A 819 -24.38 -1.12 13.81
C LEU A 819 -24.73 -2.14 12.74
N LEU A 820 -23.73 -2.56 11.96
CA LEU A 820 -23.83 -3.72 11.09
C LEU A 820 -23.14 -4.93 11.74
N ILE A 821 -23.86 -6.03 11.87
CA ILE A 821 -23.44 -7.28 12.52
C ILE A 821 -23.50 -8.43 11.51
N PRO A 822 -22.46 -8.64 10.69
CA PRO A 822 -22.35 -9.80 9.83
C PRO A 822 -21.96 -11.02 10.68
N LEU A 823 -22.73 -12.11 10.64
CA LEU A 823 -22.48 -13.29 11.48
C LEU A 823 -21.56 -14.31 10.82
N GLY A 824 -20.62 -14.87 11.57
CA GLY A 824 -19.80 -15.99 11.11
C GLY A 824 -20.53 -17.32 11.26
N THR A 825 -20.45 -18.23 10.28
CA THR A 825 -21.03 -19.58 10.35
C THR A 825 -19.97 -20.65 10.11
N VAL A 826 -19.87 -21.65 10.98
CA VAL A 826 -19.01 -22.83 10.77
C VAL A 826 -19.84 -23.96 10.17
N TYR A 827 -19.56 -24.33 8.92
CA TYR A 827 -20.14 -25.53 8.31
C TYR A 827 -19.24 -26.75 8.59
N GLN A 828 -19.60 -27.58 9.58
CA GLN A 828 -19.16 -28.97 9.58
C GLN A 828 -20.05 -29.79 8.65
N ILE A 829 -19.47 -30.77 7.96
CA ILE A 829 -20.19 -31.57 6.96
C ILE A 829 -21.27 -32.40 7.67
N GLY A 830 -22.54 -32.05 7.44
CA GLY A 830 -23.70 -32.75 7.99
C GLY A 830 -24.35 -32.12 9.23
N THR A 831 -23.85 -31.00 9.74
CA THR A 831 -24.45 -30.30 10.91
C THR A 831 -25.31 -29.09 10.49
N LYS A 832 -26.16 -28.60 11.39
CA LYS A 832 -26.50 -27.17 11.38
C LYS A 832 -25.21 -26.38 11.62
N GLY A 833 -24.98 -25.31 10.85
CA GLY A 833 -23.79 -24.50 11.03
C GLY A 833 -23.88 -23.66 12.30
N GLU A 834 -22.89 -23.77 13.19
CA GLU A 834 -22.87 -22.98 14.42
C GLU A 834 -22.56 -21.52 14.11
N THR A 835 -23.34 -20.60 14.69
CA THR A 835 -23.15 -19.17 14.55
C THR A 835 -22.08 -18.71 15.54
N LYS A 836 -20.97 -18.17 15.03
CA LYS A 836 -19.93 -17.56 15.87
C LYS A 836 -20.40 -16.20 16.41
N PRO A 837 -19.93 -15.81 17.60
CA PRO A 837 -20.00 -14.41 18.03
C PRO A 837 -19.37 -13.47 16.99
N ALA A 838 -19.78 -12.20 17.05
CA ALA A 838 -19.15 -11.13 16.30
C ALA A 838 -18.67 -10.04 17.26
N ASP A 839 -17.49 -9.50 17.01
CA ASP A 839 -16.85 -8.48 17.85
C ASP A 839 -16.54 -7.22 17.05
N GLY A 840 -16.54 -6.07 17.70
CA GLY A 840 -16.16 -4.81 17.07
C GLY A 840 -15.95 -3.67 18.05
N GLU A 841 -15.55 -2.53 17.50
CA GLU A 841 -15.08 -1.38 18.26
C GLU A 841 -15.60 -0.09 17.62
N LEU A 842 -15.76 0.96 18.45
CA LEU A 842 -16.07 2.31 18.00
C LEU A 842 -15.23 3.30 18.80
N PHE A 843 -14.37 4.05 18.10
CA PHE A 843 -13.70 5.26 18.62
C PHE A 843 -14.45 6.51 18.15
N TRP A 844 -14.67 7.47 19.05
CA TRP A 844 -15.31 8.73 18.70
C TRP A 844 -14.82 9.90 19.56
N ASP A 845 -14.18 10.89 18.92
CA ASP A 845 -13.77 12.16 19.52
C ASP A 845 -14.49 13.34 18.82
N ASP A 846 -14.02 14.57 19.00
CA ASP A 846 -14.61 15.77 18.39
C ASP A 846 -14.50 15.82 16.85
N GLY A 847 -13.56 15.06 16.26
CA GLY A 847 -13.24 15.00 14.85
C GLY A 847 -12.31 16.11 14.32
N ASN A 848 -11.77 17.00 15.16
CA ASN A 848 -10.97 18.14 14.72
C ASN A 848 -9.77 18.51 15.62
N SER A 849 -9.94 18.63 16.93
CA SER A 849 -8.90 19.13 17.84
C SER A 849 -7.63 18.27 17.82
N PRO A 850 -6.47 18.80 18.28
CA PRO A 850 -5.32 17.98 18.65
C PRO A 850 -5.73 16.82 19.56
N LEU A 851 -5.09 15.65 19.41
CA LEU A 851 -5.44 14.45 20.19
C LEU A 851 -5.39 14.73 21.69
N SER A 852 -6.41 14.27 22.41
CA SER A 852 -6.55 14.46 23.85
C SER A 852 -7.35 13.31 24.47
N GLU A 853 -7.44 13.29 25.80
CA GLU A 853 -8.24 12.32 26.56
C GLU A 853 -9.77 12.48 26.41
N ASP A 854 -10.25 13.50 25.69
CA ASP A 854 -11.69 13.75 25.49
C ASP A 854 -12.27 12.97 24.29
N TYR A 855 -12.37 11.65 24.46
CA TYR A 855 -12.93 10.72 23.48
C TYR A 855 -13.77 9.63 24.14
N PHE A 856 -14.66 9.01 23.37
CA PHE A 856 -15.32 7.76 23.75
C PHE A 856 -14.68 6.59 23.00
N TYR A 857 -14.56 5.46 23.70
CA TYR A 857 -14.14 4.20 23.09
C TYR A 857 -15.02 3.06 23.61
N PHE A 858 -15.64 2.33 22.71
CA PHE A 858 -16.56 1.23 23.00
C PHE A 858 -16.06 -0.09 22.41
N LYS A 859 -16.24 -1.18 23.15
CA LYS A 859 -16.16 -2.55 22.63
C LYS A 859 -17.56 -3.15 22.56
N MET A 860 -17.82 -3.89 21.49
CA MET A 860 -19.10 -4.47 21.14
C MET A 860 -18.93 -5.96 20.89
N ASN A 861 -19.80 -6.77 21.47
CA ASN A 861 -19.86 -8.21 21.26
C ASN A 861 -21.31 -8.63 21.02
N PHE A 862 -21.57 -9.33 19.93
CA PHE A 862 -22.84 -9.96 19.63
C PHE A 862 -22.70 -11.49 19.73
N SER A 863 -23.68 -12.13 20.35
CA SER A 863 -23.81 -13.59 20.39
C SER A 863 -25.27 -14.01 20.28
N THR A 864 -25.50 -15.23 19.81
CA THR A 864 -26.85 -15.79 19.66
C THR A 864 -26.86 -17.27 20.03
N THR A 865 -27.98 -17.71 20.57
CA THR A 865 -28.30 -19.10 20.91
C THR A 865 -29.58 -19.51 20.19
N ASP A 866 -30.03 -20.77 20.31
CA ASP A 866 -31.31 -21.16 19.71
C ASP A 866 -32.53 -20.41 20.30
N SER A 867 -32.44 -19.88 21.52
CA SER A 867 -33.56 -19.24 22.23
C SER A 867 -33.48 -17.71 22.37
N GLN A 868 -32.29 -17.12 22.28
CA GLN A 868 -32.06 -15.68 22.54
C GLN A 868 -30.82 -15.15 21.81
N ALA A 869 -30.91 -13.90 21.36
CA ALA A 869 -29.79 -13.09 20.88
C ALA A 869 -29.41 -11.99 21.89
N THR A 870 -28.13 -11.66 21.95
CA THR A 870 -27.54 -10.69 22.90
C THR A 870 -26.51 -9.81 22.21
N LEU A 871 -26.67 -8.49 22.29
CA LEU A 871 -25.64 -7.49 21.97
C LEU A 871 -25.18 -6.82 23.26
N ILE A 872 -23.87 -6.90 23.54
CA ILE A 872 -23.21 -6.19 24.63
C ILE A 872 -22.42 -5.01 24.05
N ILE A 873 -22.62 -3.82 24.60
CA ILE A 873 -21.81 -2.62 24.32
C ILE A 873 -21.16 -2.20 25.65
N THR A 874 -19.84 -2.21 25.73
CA THR A 874 -19.10 -1.86 26.96
C THR A 874 -18.15 -0.70 26.69
N ARG A 875 -18.38 0.43 27.37
CA ARG A 875 -17.53 1.61 27.28
C ARG A 875 -16.19 1.32 27.96
N GLN A 876 -15.10 1.47 27.20
CA GLN A 876 -13.73 1.32 27.67
C GLN A 876 -13.17 2.67 28.17
N HIS A 877 -13.48 3.76 27.45
CA HIS A 877 -13.10 5.13 27.81
C HIS A 877 -14.26 6.11 27.65
N ALA A 878 -14.29 7.18 28.44
CA ALA A 878 -15.43 8.07 28.59
C ALA A 878 -15.04 9.55 28.53
N GLY A 879 -15.37 10.19 27.42
CA GLY A 879 -15.17 11.62 27.19
C GLY A 879 -16.37 12.47 27.59
N LYS A 880 -16.42 13.68 27.04
CA LYS A 880 -17.45 14.71 27.21
C LYS A 880 -18.00 15.21 25.87
N VAL A 881 -17.32 14.92 24.76
CA VAL A 881 -17.81 15.18 23.41
C VAL A 881 -19.24 14.63 23.20
N ALA A 882 -20.08 15.39 22.49
CA ALA A 882 -21.46 15.01 22.25
C ALA A 882 -21.55 13.90 21.19
N LEU A 883 -22.21 12.79 21.53
CA LEU A 883 -22.45 11.66 20.63
C LEU A 883 -23.92 11.63 20.16
N PRO A 884 -24.19 11.30 18.89
CA PRO A 884 -25.51 10.86 18.45
C PRO A 884 -25.97 9.59 19.16
N THR A 885 -27.28 9.32 19.12
CA THR A 885 -27.83 8.03 19.56
C THR A 885 -27.49 6.92 18.56
N LEU A 886 -27.42 5.68 19.03
CA LEU A 886 -27.52 4.48 18.20
C LEU A 886 -29.01 4.21 17.95
N ASP A 887 -29.41 4.17 16.68
CA ASP A 887 -30.83 4.07 16.27
C ASP A 887 -31.15 2.82 15.42
N ILE A 888 -30.15 2.23 14.75
CA ILE A 888 -30.32 1.08 13.82
C ILE A 888 -29.35 -0.07 14.16
N ILE A 889 -29.84 -1.30 14.11
CA ILE A 889 -29.03 -2.53 14.19
C ILE A 889 -29.41 -3.44 13.02
N ASP A 890 -28.46 -3.66 12.11
CA ASP A 890 -28.55 -4.58 10.96
C ASP A 890 -27.78 -5.87 11.27
N ILE A 891 -28.35 -7.05 11.00
CA ILE A 891 -27.72 -8.35 11.27
C ILE A 891 -27.85 -9.29 10.06
N PHE A 892 -26.73 -9.70 9.45
CA PHE A 892 -26.70 -10.68 8.35
C PHE A 892 -26.39 -12.09 8.85
N GLY A 893 -26.98 -13.11 8.21
CA GLY A 893 -26.84 -14.50 8.65
C GLY A 893 -27.71 -14.85 9.86
N TYR A 894 -28.75 -14.06 10.13
CA TYR A 894 -29.63 -14.26 11.27
C TYR A 894 -30.72 -15.28 10.94
N TYR A 895 -30.43 -16.56 11.23
CA TYR A 895 -31.30 -17.72 10.91
C TYR A 895 -32.51 -17.92 11.84
N TYR A 896 -32.71 -17.04 12.83
CA TYR A 896 -33.75 -17.17 13.85
C TYR A 896 -34.95 -16.26 13.57
N LEU A 897 -36.12 -16.63 14.10
CA LEU A 897 -37.32 -15.79 14.07
C LEU A 897 -37.39 -14.98 15.37
N PRO A 898 -37.08 -13.67 15.38
CA PRO A 898 -36.97 -12.89 16.62
C PRO A 898 -38.34 -12.55 17.19
N ASP A 899 -38.41 -12.38 18.51
CA ASP A 899 -39.53 -11.75 19.19
C ASP A 899 -39.15 -10.38 19.77
N LEU A 900 -39.21 -9.36 18.92
CA LEU A 900 -38.93 -7.97 19.32
C LEU A 900 -39.93 -7.41 20.35
N SER A 901 -41.04 -8.10 20.66
CA SER A 901 -41.87 -7.77 21.83
C SER A 901 -41.17 -8.06 23.17
N THR A 902 -40.15 -8.92 23.14
CA THR A 902 -39.28 -9.25 24.29
C THR A 902 -38.00 -8.44 24.34
N LEU A 903 -37.82 -7.47 23.41
CA LEU A 903 -36.62 -6.63 23.35
C LEU A 903 -36.42 -5.84 24.65
N GLN A 904 -35.24 -5.97 25.23
CA GLN A 904 -34.84 -5.31 26.47
C GLN A 904 -33.48 -4.62 26.33
N VAL A 905 -33.30 -3.52 27.06
CA VAL A 905 -32.01 -2.87 27.28
C VAL A 905 -31.77 -2.80 28.78
N ASN A 906 -30.70 -3.42 29.27
CA ASN A 906 -30.38 -3.55 30.69
C ASN A 906 -31.57 -4.08 31.52
N GLY A 907 -32.26 -5.09 30.99
CA GLY A 907 -33.44 -5.74 31.61
C GLY A 907 -34.74 -4.93 31.57
N LYS A 908 -34.73 -3.71 31.01
CA LYS A 908 -35.92 -2.87 30.85
C LYS A 908 -36.52 -3.07 29.46
N PRO A 909 -37.83 -3.38 29.31
CA PRO A 909 -38.46 -3.52 27.99
C PRO A 909 -38.33 -2.26 27.13
N VAL A 910 -38.00 -2.44 25.85
CA VAL A 910 -37.84 -1.37 24.86
C VAL A 910 -38.55 -1.78 23.58
N THR A 911 -39.57 -1.01 23.18
CA THR A 911 -40.20 -1.16 21.87
C THR A 911 -39.26 -0.68 20.76
N ALA A 912 -39.14 -1.45 19.68
CA ALA A 912 -38.50 -1.04 18.43
C ALA A 912 -39.29 -1.60 17.25
N GLU A 913 -39.13 -1.00 16.08
CA GLU A 913 -39.57 -1.61 14.82
C GLU A 913 -38.50 -2.59 14.33
N GLY A 914 -38.90 -3.54 13.49
CA GLY A 914 -37.94 -4.40 12.83
C GLY A 914 -38.57 -5.25 11.73
N SER A 915 -37.73 -5.67 10.79
CA SER A 915 -38.12 -6.47 9.62
C SER A 915 -37.13 -7.61 9.42
N ILE A 916 -37.63 -8.72 8.85
CA ILE A 916 -36.84 -9.93 8.61
C ILE A 916 -36.98 -10.30 7.14
N ASN A 917 -35.85 -10.45 6.44
CA ASN A 917 -35.81 -11.05 5.11
C ASN A 917 -35.22 -12.46 5.22
N ALA A 918 -36.10 -13.45 5.36
CA ALA A 918 -35.74 -14.86 5.51
C ALA A 918 -35.05 -15.47 4.28
N THR A 919 -35.14 -14.84 3.10
CA THR A 919 -34.47 -15.31 1.88
C THR A 919 -32.95 -15.12 1.95
N ILE A 920 -32.50 -14.02 2.56
CA ILE A 920 -31.07 -13.71 2.76
C ILE A 920 -30.62 -13.90 4.22
N ASN A 921 -31.55 -14.14 5.16
CA ASN A 921 -31.32 -14.23 6.60
C ASN A 921 -30.81 -12.89 7.16
N PHE A 922 -31.55 -11.82 6.86
CA PHE A 922 -31.30 -10.47 7.34
C PHE A 922 -32.35 -10.08 8.39
N LEU A 923 -31.90 -9.54 9.53
CA LEU A 923 -32.73 -8.87 10.52
C LEU A 923 -32.31 -7.39 10.60
N HIS A 924 -33.29 -6.51 10.44
CA HIS A 924 -33.17 -5.08 10.68
C HIS A 924 -33.98 -4.69 11.92
N ILE A 925 -33.39 -3.92 12.82
CA ILE A 925 -34.06 -3.32 13.98
C ILE A 925 -33.83 -1.81 13.92
N GLN A 926 -34.90 -1.01 14.03
CA GLN A 926 -34.81 0.45 14.08
C GLN A 926 -35.67 1.07 15.19
N ARG A 927 -35.17 2.16 15.77
CA ARG A 927 -35.96 3.12 16.54
C ARG A 927 -35.20 4.42 16.67
N LYS A 928 -35.89 5.55 16.45
CA LYS A 928 -35.33 6.87 16.74
C LYS A 928 -35.02 7.01 18.23
N GLY A 929 -33.77 7.33 18.57
CA GLY A 929 -33.28 7.31 19.95
C GLY A 929 -33.42 5.94 20.61
N LEU A 930 -33.01 4.87 19.92
CA LEU A 930 -33.02 3.51 20.50
C LEU A 930 -32.09 3.42 21.70
N LEU A 931 -30.87 3.97 21.57
CA LEU A 931 -29.90 4.00 22.65
C LEU A 931 -28.99 5.23 22.63
N ASP A 932 -29.02 6.01 23.70
CA ASP A 932 -27.93 6.94 24.01
C ASP A 932 -26.81 6.14 24.69
N ILE A 933 -25.74 5.86 23.94
CA ILE A 933 -24.61 5.03 24.38
C ILE A 933 -23.70 5.70 25.42
N THR A 934 -23.99 6.95 25.84
CA THR A 934 -23.18 7.69 26.82
C THR A 934 -23.65 7.53 28.27
N LYS A 935 -24.88 7.06 28.53
CA LYS A 935 -25.45 7.12 29.91
C LYS A 935 -24.90 6.05 30.86
N GLU A 936 -24.72 4.82 30.38
CA GLU A 936 -24.25 3.68 31.17
C GLU A 936 -22.83 3.27 30.78
N ALA A 937 -22.08 2.63 31.68
CA ALA A 937 -20.79 2.03 31.35
C ALA A 937 -20.92 0.74 30.51
N LYS A 938 -22.07 0.05 30.62
CA LYS A 938 -22.38 -1.17 29.88
C LYS A 938 -23.86 -1.22 29.50
N TYR A 939 -24.11 -1.64 28.27
CA TYR A 939 -25.41 -2.05 27.78
C TYR A 939 -25.41 -3.55 27.46
N THR A 940 -26.50 -4.20 27.86
CA THR A 940 -26.87 -5.56 27.45
C THR A 940 -28.24 -5.45 26.80
N ILE A 941 -28.29 -5.65 25.48
CA ILE A 941 -29.47 -5.57 24.64
C ILE A 941 -29.84 -7.01 24.27
N THR A 942 -31.05 -7.46 24.59
CA THR A 942 -31.48 -8.85 24.41
C THR A 942 -32.86 -8.96 23.81
N TRP A 943 -33.10 -9.99 23.00
CA TRP A 943 -34.43 -10.41 22.56
C TRP A 943 -34.48 -11.92 22.36
N ASN A 944 -35.62 -12.52 22.68
CA ASN A 944 -35.85 -13.95 22.54
C ASN A 944 -36.18 -14.33 21.09
N HIS A 945 -36.13 -15.62 20.79
CA HIS A 945 -36.59 -16.20 19.54
C HIS A 945 -37.97 -16.84 19.72
N LYS A 946 -38.81 -16.74 18.69
CA LYS A 946 -40.09 -17.44 18.64
C LYS A 946 -39.82 -18.92 18.37
N LEU A 947 -40.40 -19.79 19.21
CA LEU A 947 -40.40 -21.23 18.98
C LEU A 947 -40.92 -21.54 17.57
N ALA A 948 -40.08 -22.17 16.76
CA ALA A 948 -40.47 -22.64 15.44
C ALA A 948 -41.52 -23.75 15.61
N ILE A 949 -42.79 -23.43 15.33
CA ILE A 949 -43.87 -24.42 15.35
C ILE A 949 -43.65 -25.35 14.16
N HIS A 950 -42.96 -26.46 14.41
CA HIS A 950 -42.86 -27.56 13.46
C HIS A 950 -44.24 -28.20 13.26
N ILE A 951 -45.02 -27.65 12.32
CA ILE A 951 -46.19 -28.31 11.75
C ILE A 951 -45.68 -29.49 10.92
N SER A 952 -45.46 -30.63 11.58
CA SER A 952 -45.16 -31.89 10.94
C SER A 952 -46.36 -32.33 10.10
N LEU A 953 -46.38 -31.93 8.83
CA LEU A 953 -47.24 -32.50 7.80
C LEU A 953 -46.80 -33.94 7.52
N THR A 954 -47.16 -34.83 8.43
CA THR A 954 -46.94 -36.27 8.32
C THR A 954 -47.81 -36.82 7.19
N VAL A 955 -47.30 -36.79 5.95
CA VAL A 955 -47.93 -37.42 4.79
C VAL A 955 -47.76 -38.95 4.93
N THR A 956 -48.64 -39.56 5.72
CA THR A 956 -48.75 -41.02 5.83
C THR A 956 -49.38 -41.58 4.56
N THR A 957 -48.55 -41.91 3.58
CA THR A 957 -48.89 -42.71 2.39
C THR A 957 -49.24 -44.15 2.79
N ARG A 958 -50.42 -44.31 3.40
CA ARG A 958 -50.96 -45.61 3.78
C ARG A 958 -51.50 -46.30 2.53
N MET A 959 -50.73 -47.21 1.95
CA MET A 959 -51.24 -48.11 0.91
C MET A 959 -52.37 -48.98 1.50
N LEU A 960 -53.60 -48.73 1.06
CA LEU A 960 -54.76 -49.59 1.23
C LEU A 960 -55.39 -49.83 -0.15
N SER A 961 -56.00 -50.99 -0.34
CA SER A 961 -56.29 -51.53 -1.66
C SER A 961 -57.77 -51.74 -1.92
N LYS A 962 -58.13 -51.58 -3.21
CA LYS A 962 -59.46 -51.79 -3.85
C LYS A 962 -60.56 -50.78 -3.47
N ASN A 963 -61.35 -50.47 -4.51
CA ASN A 963 -62.79 -50.16 -4.58
C ASN A 963 -63.47 -49.38 -3.42
N ASP A 964 -64.34 -48.39 -3.67
CA ASP A 964 -65.34 -48.36 -4.76
C ASP A 964 -65.87 -46.93 -5.10
N SER A 965 -66.56 -46.85 -6.24
CA SER A 965 -67.66 -45.96 -6.69
C SER A 965 -67.96 -44.54 -6.12
N ALA A 966 -68.48 -43.70 -7.05
CA ALA A 966 -69.50 -42.63 -6.89
C ALA A 966 -69.13 -41.15 -6.60
N LEU A 967 -69.08 -40.36 -7.68
CA LEU A 967 -69.96 -39.19 -7.96
C LEU A 967 -70.42 -38.24 -6.82
N SER A 968 -70.03 -36.94 -6.89
CA SER A 968 -70.83 -35.84 -7.52
C SER A 968 -70.70 -34.43 -6.86
N LEU A 969 -71.18 -33.39 -7.59
CA LEU A 969 -71.51 -32.00 -7.20
C LEU A 969 -70.31 -31.06 -6.84
N PHE A 970 -69.99 -29.97 -7.58
CA PHE A 970 -70.71 -28.69 -7.87
C PHE A 970 -70.53 -27.62 -6.77
N ARG A 971 -70.34 -26.30 -7.04
CA ARG A 971 -70.10 -25.50 -8.27
C ARG A 971 -69.61 -24.06 -7.91
N TYR A 972 -69.42 -23.19 -8.93
CA TYR A 972 -68.95 -21.78 -8.90
C TYR A 972 -67.43 -21.60 -8.74
N ARG A 973 -66.65 -20.99 -9.66
CA ARG A 973 -66.87 -20.26 -10.93
C ARG A 973 -67.29 -18.77 -10.86
N LYS A 974 -66.30 -17.88 -11.02
CA LYS A 974 -66.11 -16.99 -12.19
C LYS A 974 -64.60 -17.04 -12.56
N GLU A 975 -64.15 -17.11 -13.82
CA GLU A 975 -64.34 -16.20 -14.97
C GLU A 975 -63.65 -14.83 -14.76
N VAL A 976 -62.90 -14.22 -15.69
CA VAL A 976 -62.76 -14.34 -17.18
C VAL A 976 -61.44 -13.60 -17.56
N ARG A 977 -60.64 -13.84 -18.62
CA ARG A 977 -60.43 -14.92 -19.61
C ARG A 977 -59.14 -14.66 -20.45
N TYR A 978 -58.50 -15.76 -20.94
CA TYR A 978 -57.96 -15.97 -22.31
C TYR A 978 -56.72 -15.17 -22.78
N SER A 979 -55.93 -15.61 -23.79
CA SER A 979 -55.69 -16.94 -24.43
C SER A 979 -54.39 -16.84 -25.28
N THR A 980 -53.82 -17.81 -26.00
CA THR A 980 -54.21 -19.15 -26.52
C THR A 980 -52.87 -19.89 -26.81
N ILE A 981 -52.60 -21.15 -26.40
CA ILE A 981 -52.94 -22.44 -27.08
C ILE A 981 -52.38 -22.47 -28.53
N ALA A 982 -51.66 -23.50 -29.04
CA ALA A 982 -51.67 -24.97 -28.82
C ALA A 982 -50.25 -25.60 -28.95
N THR A 983 -49.84 -26.70 -28.27
CA THR A 983 -50.03 -28.17 -28.55
C THR A 983 -49.62 -28.64 -29.96
N ALA A 984 -49.06 -29.85 -30.20
CA ALA A 984 -49.25 -31.14 -29.51
C ALA A 984 -47.99 -32.05 -29.40
N ILE A 985 -48.16 -33.38 -29.30
CA ILE A 985 -47.27 -34.33 -28.58
C ILE A 985 -47.11 -35.69 -29.33
N THR A 986 -45.90 -36.32 -29.27
CA THR A 986 -45.55 -37.75 -29.59
C THR A 986 -45.73 -38.32 -31.02
N PRO A 987 -45.16 -39.50 -31.37
CA PRO A 987 -43.86 -40.12 -30.98
C PRO A 987 -43.06 -40.71 -32.20
N GLU A 988 -41.96 -41.44 -31.94
CA GLU A 988 -41.30 -42.45 -32.82
C GLU A 988 -40.70 -41.98 -34.18
N SER A 989 -39.88 -42.76 -34.91
CA SER A 989 -38.70 -43.57 -34.51
C SER A 989 -37.74 -43.83 -35.71
N ILE A 990 -36.47 -44.15 -35.42
CA ILE A 990 -35.52 -44.96 -36.23
C ILE A 990 -35.13 -44.54 -37.70
N ALA A 991 -33.84 -44.20 -37.86
CA ALA A 991 -32.96 -44.34 -39.06
C ALA A 991 -33.29 -43.63 -40.40
N GLY A 992 -32.28 -43.36 -41.26
CA GLY A 992 -32.62 -43.07 -42.67
C GLY A 992 -31.68 -42.47 -43.74
N ARG A 993 -30.36 -42.27 -43.56
CA ARG A 993 -29.33 -42.19 -44.65
C ARG A 993 -29.59 -41.35 -45.97
N TYR A 994 -28.73 -40.33 -46.15
CA TYR A 994 -27.99 -39.95 -47.40
C TYR A 994 -28.63 -39.19 -48.61
N ARG A 995 -27.76 -38.33 -49.21
CA ARG A 995 -27.69 -37.81 -50.62
C ARG A 995 -28.64 -36.67 -51.04
N TYR A 996 -28.32 -35.78 -52.02
CA TYR A 996 -27.14 -35.64 -52.92
C TYR A 996 -26.89 -34.15 -53.35
N CYS A 997 -25.70 -33.90 -53.92
CA CYS A 997 -25.22 -32.76 -54.76
C CYS A 997 -24.80 -31.47 -54.01
N LEU A 998 -23.61 -30.84 -54.19
CA LEU A 998 -22.63 -30.65 -55.30
C LEU A 998 -22.99 -29.57 -56.34
N LEU A 999 -22.20 -28.48 -56.39
CA LEU A 999 -21.13 -28.35 -57.38
C LEU A 999 -20.14 -27.17 -57.13
N GLN A 1000 -18.95 -27.32 -57.74
CA GLN A 1000 -17.90 -26.33 -58.08
C GLN A 1000 -16.89 -25.78 -57.03
N LYS A 1001 -15.62 -26.05 -57.38
CA LYS A 1001 -14.30 -25.45 -57.00
C LYS A 1001 -13.65 -24.99 -58.36
N PRO A 1002 -12.32 -24.85 -58.61
CA PRO A 1002 -11.08 -24.83 -57.78
C PRO A 1002 -10.23 -23.55 -58.03
N HIS A 1003 -8.99 -23.31 -57.57
CA HIS A 1003 -7.77 -24.09 -57.23
C HIS A 1003 -6.98 -23.38 -56.07
N ASN A 1004 -5.89 -23.89 -55.44
CA ASN A 1004 -5.17 -25.16 -55.65
C ASN A 1004 -4.72 -25.96 -54.40
N ALA A 1005 -3.42 -26.00 -54.07
CA ALA A 1005 -2.71 -27.22 -53.66
C ALA A 1005 -1.26 -26.95 -53.17
N THR A 1006 -0.52 -27.80 -52.43
CA THR A 1006 -0.76 -29.16 -51.82
C THR A 1006 0.06 -29.23 -50.49
N LYS A 1007 0.37 -30.33 -49.76
CA LYS A 1007 0.31 -31.82 -49.87
C LYS A 1007 0.26 -32.37 -48.41
N LEU A 1008 -0.74 -33.17 -48.02
CA LEU A 1008 -0.72 -34.65 -47.85
C LEU A 1008 0.28 -35.26 -46.81
N LEU A 1009 -0.05 -36.26 -45.96
CA LEU A 1009 -1.35 -36.79 -45.47
C LEU A 1009 -1.23 -37.91 -44.37
N LYS A 1010 -2.04 -37.86 -43.28
CA LYS A 1010 -2.57 -38.99 -42.43
C LYS A 1010 -1.55 -39.92 -41.71
N ILE A 1011 -1.89 -40.87 -40.80
CA ILE A 1011 -3.07 -41.76 -40.51
C ILE A 1011 -3.30 -41.81 -38.96
N PHE A 1012 -4.46 -41.41 -38.41
CA PHE A 1012 -5.62 -42.23 -37.94
C PHE A 1012 -5.32 -43.15 -36.71
N VAL A 1013 -6.20 -43.33 -35.70
CA VAL A 1013 -7.60 -42.88 -35.52
C VAL A 1013 -7.98 -42.64 -34.03
N ASP A 1014 -9.24 -42.22 -33.84
CA ASP A 1014 -9.89 -41.53 -32.72
C ASP A 1014 -10.30 -42.39 -31.48
N GLU A 1015 -10.77 -41.68 -30.45
CA GLU A 1015 -11.52 -42.24 -29.31
C GLU A 1015 -12.96 -42.66 -29.69
N GLN A 1016 -13.53 -43.59 -28.91
CA GLN A 1016 -14.88 -43.56 -28.30
C GLN A 1016 -15.54 -44.95 -28.25
N ALA A 1017 -15.43 -45.61 -27.09
CA ALA A 1017 -16.49 -46.48 -26.55
C ALA A 1017 -16.19 -46.86 -25.09
N PHE A 1018 -16.80 -46.18 -24.11
CA PHE A 1018 -17.84 -46.80 -23.28
C PHE A 1018 -18.52 -45.76 -22.36
N LEU A 1019 -19.81 -45.52 -22.57
CA LEU A 1019 -20.68 -44.87 -21.58
C LEU A 1019 -21.25 -45.95 -20.65
N LYS A 1020 -20.72 -46.06 -19.42
CA LYS A 1020 -21.42 -46.71 -18.31
C LYS A 1020 -20.84 -46.34 -16.95
#